data_AF-A0A935GDE3-F1
#
_entry.id   AF-A0A935GDE3-F1
#
_cell.length_a   1.000
_cell.length_b   1.000
_cell.length_c   1.000
_cell.angle_alpha   90.00
_cell.angle_beta   90.00
_cell.angle_gamma   90.00
#
_symmetry.space_group_name_H-M   'P 1'
#
loop_
_entity.id
_entity.type
_entity.pdbx_description
1 polymer ?
#
loop_
_entity_poly.entity_id
_entity_poly.type
_entity_poly.pdbx_seq_one_letter_code
_entity_poly.pdbx_strand_id
1 'polypeptide(L)'
;MKKYFLSLSVFLIAILGYSQAVVFQEGFETQPYSVTGSGSPAWSAVTNLYYEGTHSYRNPLAMDATAYLTTNSFSTTGNSYVSLSFAHICKIEVADTAAIEVSVDGGVTWQKLTTTHYEGSGTLINGYAFSAMSYNPDWQPINSLVAPTNDWWRVETFDISSIAANKSDVRVRFRVKDGNSNGGGGAAGWYLDDIKVVAAASELTPPTITLLSPIYQDTVLNNPGPYTIKASITDASGIQTARLIWTINSTTDSVAMTNTSGSTYEATIPAQAYNTHIDYTIKAIDNSSAHNVATLSKWFFTKRVLMQDITIGTGTSTTNFNPVHSYYNYNYTQQIYTAAEITAAGGNPGGQITKIKFYLSSGQLTNADTWTIYMGNTTKTSFSSTSDWVPVAQMTQVYSGSITWSSNSWVTITLTTPFTWNGDNIVIAVDENVSGYTSSYGYWRCTSTSPNYQAIYYRSDSNNPDPASPPSASGRSYNRPNVQLTFEIPSHDNDVQFIAITEPSGVLYSTNQYNIKGKFKNIGNNALTSFTIKYKINGVEQTPFTCTETILTDEVREIAFATDVTFSTGDIEILAWTESPNGSIDENPADDTARVSLFCCSAGYAGTYTIDSSQPTAGTNFNSVEDAVISILTCGMTGPVVLELVDSLYQGSLIIGDIPGLSPTNTLTIKPQAGKQVVVESSDTYFTLQLLATHDIIIDGSGDGSGSRDLTIKHTAASGSHAPIHIASSGVGQGCERITIKNVNIEAGHNGSTTSGIFIGGFTSVTEAGADNDSIIIDNVNIQKSYNGIYAYGTSANPANRIYITNSSFGSDSTDNFITQRGVYLYYANNILVNYNHIYNLTASSSTPQGIYLYHSDTATVMNNIIHSVKYTGTSGYGGHGIETYYSNNALIANNMIYDMQGDGWTSITGSSMAGIVIRYSNENKVYFNSVNLFGDYTRSNATITSAFLQMLIAQS
;
A
#
# COMPACT_ATOMS: atom_id res chain seq x y z
N MET A 1 -13.52 -32.84 -22.04
CA MET A 1 -14.36 -33.41 -20.96
C MET A 1 -13.68 -34.52 -20.13
N LYS A 2 -12.35 -34.49 -19.92
CA LYS A 2 -11.65 -35.43 -19.00
C LYS A 2 -10.75 -34.74 -17.95
N LYS A 3 -10.80 -33.39 -17.87
CA LYS A 3 -10.13 -32.62 -16.79
C LYS A 3 -11.08 -32.13 -15.69
N TYR A 4 -12.38 -32.42 -15.78
CA TYR A 4 -13.37 -32.06 -14.75
C TYR A 4 -13.67 -33.19 -13.74
N PHE A 5 -13.19 -34.41 -13.99
CA PHE A 5 -13.45 -35.53 -13.08
C PHE A 5 -12.47 -35.60 -11.88
N LEU A 6 -11.28 -35.02 -11.99
CA LEU A 6 -10.35 -34.94 -10.86
C LEU A 6 -10.74 -33.82 -9.89
N SER A 7 -11.32 -32.71 -10.36
CA SER A 7 -11.83 -31.66 -9.48
C SER A 7 -13.12 -32.08 -8.76
N LEU A 8 -13.98 -32.91 -9.39
CA LEU A 8 -15.18 -33.43 -8.73
C LEU A 8 -14.85 -34.44 -7.62
N SER A 9 -13.71 -35.14 -7.73
CA SER A 9 -13.23 -36.06 -6.68
C SER A 9 -12.66 -35.30 -5.48
N VAL A 10 -12.04 -34.13 -5.69
CA VAL A 10 -11.58 -33.24 -4.61
C VAL A 10 -12.75 -32.44 -4.00
N PHE A 11 -13.77 -32.12 -4.80
CA PHE A 11 -15.01 -31.50 -4.30
C PHE A 11 -15.87 -32.46 -3.46
N LEU A 12 -15.84 -33.77 -3.75
CA LEU A 12 -16.55 -34.78 -2.94
C LEU A 12 -15.82 -35.16 -1.63
N ILE A 13 -14.51 -34.89 -1.51
CA ILE A 13 -13.74 -35.14 -0.28
C ILE A 13 -13.82 -33.94 0.70
N ALA A 14 -14.17 -32.74 0.25
CA ALA A 14 -14.34 -31.57 1.11
C ALA A 14 -15.76 -31.45 1.74
N ILE A 15 -16.76 -32.22 1.28
CA ILE A 15 -18.16 -32.11 1.74
C ILE A 15 -18.49 -33.09 2.90
N LEU A 16 -17.54 -33.91 3.35
CA LEU A 16 -17.75 -34.81 4.51
C LEU A 16 -17.27 -34.22 5.86
N GLY A 17 -16.95 -32.93 5.93
CA GLY A 17 -16.30 -32.34 7.11
C GLY A 17 -17.18 -31.58 8.11
N TYR A 18 -18.32 -31.00 7.71
CA TYR A 18 -18.95 -29.95 8.53
C TYR A 18 -20.49 -29.97 8.54
N SER A 19 -21.14 -31.15 8.55
CA SER A 19 -22.60 -31.25 8.73
C SER A 19 -22.97 -31.69 10.16
N GLN A 20 -23.89 -30.96 10.79
CA GLN A 20 -24.52 -31.36 12.05
C GLN A 20 -25.44 -32.59 11.84
N ALA A 21 -25.35 -33.61 12.71
CA ALA A 21 -26.10 -34.87 12.60
C ALA A 21 -27.00 -35.13 13.82
N VAL A 22 -28.26 -35.53 13.59
CA VAL A 22 -29.15 -35.99 14.66
C VAL A 22 -28.79 -37.42 15.01
N VAL A 23 -28.29 -37.63 16.24
CA VAL A 23 -27.79 -38.93 16.71
C VAL A 23 -28.79 -39.68 17.59
N PHE A 24 -29.79 -38.97 18.13
CA PHE A 24 -30.93 -39.56 18.83
C PHE A 24 -32.16 -38.66 18.66
N GLN A 25 -33.33 -39.27 18.48
CA GLN A 25 -34.61 -38.57 18.55
C GLN A 25 -35.71 -39.50 19.06
N GLU A 26 -36.56 -39.01 19.96
CA GLU A 26 -37.76 -39.67 20.43
C GLU A 26 -38.88 -38.65 20.68
N GLY A 27 -40.02 -38.83 20.00
CA GLY A 27 -41.22 -37.98 20.11
C GLY A 27 -42.48 -38.75 20.55
N PHE A 28 -42.35 -40.00 21.00
CA PHE A 28 -43.41 -40.84 21.58
C PHE A 28 -44.56 -41.27 20.65
N GLU A 29 -44.38 -41.14 19.33
CA GLU A 29 -45.44 -41.38 18.34
C GLU A 29 -45.66 -42.85 17.96
N THR A 30 -44.66 -43.74 18.08
CA THR A 30 -44.80 -45.15 17.64
C THR A 30 -43.99 -46.11 18.51
N GLN A 31 -44.63 -47.17 19.02
CA GLN A 31 -43.97 -48.22 19.80
C GLN A 31 -43.22 -49.23 18.90
N PRO A 32 -42.10 -49.82 19.35
CA PRO A 32 -41.47 -49.63 20.66
C PRO A 32 -40.72 -48.30 20.76
N TYR A 33 -40.89 -47.59 21.87
CA TYR A 33 -40.17 -46.33 22.11
C TYR A 33 -38.68 -46.58 22.32
N SER A 34 -37.86 -45.63 21.87
CA SER A 34 -36.41 -45.58 22.02
C SER A 34 -35.97 -45.16 23.42
N VAL A 35 -36.83 -45.32 24.41
CA VAL A 35 -36.58 -45.08 25.83
C VAL A 35 -37.15 -46.21 26.67
N THR A 36 -36.58 -46.42 27.86
CA THR A 36 -37.04 -47.40 28.84
C THR A 36 -37.29 -46.72 30.18
N GLY A 37 -38.49 -46.89 30.73
CA GLY A 37 -38.88 -46.42 32.06
C GLY A 37 -38.48 -47.41 33.16
N SER A 38 -37.99 -46.92 34.31
CA SER A 38 -37.74 -47.73 35.51
C SER A 38 -38.02 -46.94 36.80
N GLY A 39 -38.13 -47.65 37.93
CA GLY A 39 -38.56 -47.06 39.20
C GLY A 39 -40.08 -47.01 39.36
N SER A 40 -40.55 -46.28 40.36
CA SER A 40 -41.97 -46.17 40.71
C SER A 40 -42.38 -44.69 40.85
N PRO A 41 -43.57 -44.28 40.39
CA PRO A 41 -44.45 -45.02 39.49
C PRO A 41 -43.81 -45.12 38.10
N ALA A 42 -44.27 -46.07 37.28
CA ALA A 42 -43.75 -46.21 35.93
C ALA A 42 -44.09 -44.97 35.08
N TRP A 43 -43.19 -44.62 34.16
CA TRP A 43 -43.49 -43.65 33.12
C TRP A 43 -44.50 -44.24 32.13
N SER A 44 -45.44 -43.42 31.65
CA SER A 44 -46.51 -43.87 30.75
C SER A 44 -46.83 -42.84 29.68
N ALA A 45 -47.26 -43.31 28.51
CA ALA A 45 -47.69 -42.44 27.42
C ALA A 45 -49.02 -41.75 27.75
N VAL A 46 -49.16 -40.51 27.30
CA VAL A 46 -50.30 -39.64 27.53
C VAL A 46 -50.71 -39.02 26.20
N THR A 47 -52.00 -39.10 25.86
CA THR A 47 -52.53 -38.65 24.56
C THR A 47 -53.26 -37.30 24.62
N ASN A 48 -53.44 -36.74 25.81
CA ASN A 48 -54.20 -35.50 26.02
C ASN A 48 -53.32 -34.27 26.32
N LEU A 49 -52.00 -34.41 26.33
CA LEU A 49 -51.04 -33.32 26.50
C LEU A 49 -49.73 -33.71 25.81
N TYR A 50 -49.25 -32.93 24.83
CA TYR A 50 -48.06 -33.19 24.01
C TYR A 50 -47.57 -31.90 23.31
N TYR A 51 -46.28 -31.79 22.99
CA TYR A 51 -45.66 -30.62 22.37
C TYR A 51 -45.83 -30.67 20.84
N GLU A 52 -45.45 -31.80 20.25
CA GLU A 52 -45.63 -32.10 18.83
C GLU A 52 -46.21 -33.52 18.69
N GLY A 53 -46.78 -33.85 17.53
CA GLY A 53 -47.34 -35.19 17.32
C GLY A 53 -48.69 -35.44 18.02
N THR A 54 -48.81 -36.58 18.70
CA THR A 54 -50.06 -37.08 19.31
C THR A 54 -49.88 -37.65 20.72
N HIS A 55 -48.64 -37.85 21.19
CA HIS A 55 -48.34 -38.42 22.50
C HIS A 55 -47.21 -37.69 23.21
N SER A 56 -47.24 -37.68 24.54
CA SER A 56 -46.06 -37.39 25.37
C SER A 56 -45.84 -38.48 26.41
N TYR A 57 -44.74 -38.40 27.15
CA TYR A 57 -44.45 -39.35 28.22
C TYR A 57 -44.43 -38.67 29.59
N ARG A 58 -45.16 -39.26 30.55
CA ARG A 58 -45.42 -38.65 31.86
C ARG A 58 -44.98 -39.54 33.01
N ASN A 59 -44.45 -38.90 34.06
CA ASN A 59 -44.38 -39.48 35.39
C ASN A 59 -45.12 -38.62 36.42
N PRO A 60 -46.14 -39.14 37.13
CA PRO A 60 -46.89 -38.38 38.13
C PRO A 60 -46.16 -38.17 39.47
N LEU A 61 -45.05 -38.88 39.71
CA LEU A 61 -44.35 -38.96 41.00
C LEU A 61 -45.21 -39.58 42.13
N ALA A 62 -44.62 -40.52 42.89
CA ALA A 62 -45.27 -41.17 44.03
C ALA A 62 -44.47 -40.92 45.32
N MET A 63 -45.11 -41.16 46.46
CA MET A 63 -44.53 -40.93 47.79
C MET A 63 -43.24 -41.71 47.99
N ASP A 64 -42.19 -41.02 48.44
CA ASP A 64 -40.85 -41.56 48.68
C ASP A 64 -40.22 -42.23 47.45
N ALA A 65 -40.65 -41.83 46.26
CA ALA A 65 -40.31 -42.54 45.04
C ALA A 65 -39.27 -41.81 44.18
N THR A 66 -38.57 -42.60 43.37
CA THR A 66 -37.71 -42.11 42.30
C THR A 66 -38.00 -42.91 41.04
N ALA A 67 -38.16 -42.23 39.92
CA ALA A 67 -38.37 -42.84 38.62
C ALA A 67 -37.42 -42.25 37.58
N TYR A 68 -37.13 -43.07 36.56
CA TYR A 68 -36.18 -42.75 35.50
C TYR A 68 -36.79 -43.07 34.13
N LEU A 69 -36.59 -42.18 33.17
CA LEU A 69 -36.79 -42.45 31.75
C LEU A 69 -35.44 -42.38 31.06
N THR A 70 -34.96 -43.51 30.54
CA THR A 70 -33.60 -43.61 29.98
C THR A 70 -33.66 -43.88 28.48
N THR A 71 -32.92 -43.11 27.68
CA THR A 71 -32.80 -43.36 26.25
C THR A 71 -32.10 -44.69 25.96
N ASN A 72 -32.40 -45.27 24.81
CA ASN A 72 -31.52 -46.25 24.19
C ASN A 72 -30.12 -45.64 24.00
N SER A 73 -29.11 -46.50 23.89
CA SER A 73 -27.75 -46.09 23.59
C SER A 73 -27.68 -45.45 22.20
N PHE A 74 -27.02 -44.30 22.10
CA PHE A 74 -26.64 -43.68 20.83
C PHE A 74 -25.15 -43.35 20.82
N SER A 75 -24.57 -43.23 19.62
CA SER A 75 -23.14 -42.95 19.44
C SER A 75 -22.92 -41.51 18.98
N THR A 76 -21.98 -40.84 19.62
CA THR A 76 -21.45 -39.52 19.25
C THR A 76 -20.01 -39.64 18.73
N THR A 77 -19.55 -40.86 18.43
CA THR A 77 -18.18 -41.12 17.94
C THR A 77 -17.88 -40.26 16.71
N GLY A 78 -16.74 -39.56 16.73
CA GLY A 78 -16.33 -38.63 15.69
C GLY A 78 -16.88 -37.20 15.83
N ASN A 79 -17.74 -36.93 16.82
CA ASN A 79 -18.30 -35.61 17.07
C ASN A 79 -17.79 -35.03 18.39
N SER A 80 -17.27 -33.80 18.36
CA SER A 80 -16.74 -33.08 19.52
C SER A 80 -17.75 -32.13 20.16
N TYR A 81 -18.80 -31.74 19.42
CA TYR A 81 -19.92 -30.96 19.92
C TYR A 81 -21.17 -31.83 19.98
N VAL A 82 -21.88 -31.84 21.11
CA VAL A 82 -23.08 -32.64 21.36
C VAL A 82 -24.07 -31.79 22.16
N SER A 83 -25.21 -31.50 21.55
CA SER A 83 -26.30 -30.73 22.16
C SER A 83 -27.51 -31.63 22.38
N LEU A 84 -28.05 -31.59 23.60
CA LEU A 84 -29.32 -32.22 23.98
C LEU A 84 -30.39 -31.15 24.00
N SER A 85 -31.49 -31.36 23.29
CA SER A 85 -32.71 -30.59 23.40
C SER A 85 -33.91 -31.47 23.72
N PHE A 86 -34.87 -30.96 24.48
CA PHE A 86 -36.15 -31.64 24.72
C PHE A 86 -37.25 -30.64 25.08
N ALA A 87 -38.49 -30.98 24.78
CA ALA A 87 -39.65 -30.25 25.26
C ALA A 87 -40.13 -30.85 26.59
N HIS A 88 -40.52 -30.00 27.54
CA HIS A 88 -41.11 -30.47 28.79
C HIS A 88 -42.13 -29.52 29.42
N ILE A 89 -42.93 -30.11 30.32
CA ILE A 89 -43.67 -29.41 31.37
C ILE A 89 -43.32 -30.08 32.69
N CYS A 90 -42.56 -29.39 33.54
CA CYS A 90 -42.15 -29.92 34.84
C CYS A 90 -43.05 -29.41 35.97
N LYS A 91 -44.26 -29.98 36.10
CA LYS A 91 -45.25 -29.61 37.11
C LYS A 91 -45.15 -30.52 38.34
N ILE A 92 -44.01 -30.43 39.04
CA ILE A 92 -43.76 -31.08 40.34
C ILE A 92 -43.59 -30.02 41.43
N GLU A 93 -43.68 -30.42 42.71
CA GLU A 93 -43.52 -29.47 43.81
C GLU A 93 -42.09 -28.89 43.87
N VAL A 94 -41.92 -27.72 44.48
CA VAL A 94 -40.60 -27.05 44.58
C VAL A 94 -39.62 -27.84 45.45
N ALA A 95 -40.13 -28.69 46.34
CA ALA A 95 -39.32 -29.60 47.14
C ALA A 95 -38.85 -30.85 46.36
N ASP A 96 -39.46 -31.12 45.20
CA ASP A 96 -39.13 -32.24 44.33
C ASP A 96 -38.12 -31.83 43.27
N THR A 97 -37.47 -32.82 42.67
CA THR A 97 -36.43 -32.57 41.67
C THR A 97 -36.61 -33.40 40.41
N ALA A 98 -36.60 -32.71 39.28
CA ALA A 98 -36.50 -33.27 37.94
C ALA A 98 -35.11 -32.94 37.37
N ALA A 99 -34.21 -33.92 37.38
CA ALA A 99 -32.84 -33.76 36.91
C ALA A 99 -32.59 -34.56 35.63
N ILE A 100 -31.66 -34.08 34.82
CA ILE A 100 -31.19 -34.78 33.62
C ILE A 100 -29.79 -35.30 33.91
N GLU A 101 -29.55 -36.55 33.55
CA GLU A 101 -28.28 -37.23 33.79
C GLU A 101 -27.80 -37.91 32.51
N VAL A 102 -26.49 -37.90 32.26
CA VAL A 102 -25.86 -38.47 31.08
C VAL A 102 -24.88 -39.56 31.50
N SER A 103 -24.92 -40.70 30.80
CA SER A 103 -23.99 -41.80 30.96
C SER A 103 -23.28 -42.06 29.64
N VAL A 104 -22.02 -42.49 29.75
CA VAL A 104 -21.15 -42.80 28.59
C VAL A 104 -20.50 -44.18 28.72
N ASP A 105 -20.99 -45.01 29.65
CA ASP A 105 -20.44 -46.31 30.00
C ASP A 105 -21.51 -47.41 30.05
N GLY A 106 -22.54 -47.27 29.20
CA GLY A 106 -23.65 -48.23 29.12
C GLY A 106 -24.63 -48.13 30.28
N GLY A 107 -24.64 -47.02 31.02
CA GLY A 107 -25.55 -46.76 32.14
C GLY A 107 -25.03 -47.21 33.51
N VAL A 108 -23.73 -47.46 33.65
CA VAL A 108 -23.11 -47.88 34.93
C VAL A 108 -22.90 -46.67 35.83
N THR A 109 -22.38 -45.56 35.30
CA THR A 109 -22.26 -44.28 36.01
C THR A 109 -23.04 -43.17 35.32
N TRP A 110 -23.50 -42.20 36.10
CA TRP A 110 -24.39 -41.14 35.65
C TRP A 110 -23.93 -39.79 36.18
N GLN A 111 -23.70 -38.85 35.27
CA GLN A 111 -23.32 -37.48 35.58
C GLN A 111 -24.52 -36.57 35.43
N LYS A 112 -24.77 -35.73 36.43
CA LYS A 112 -25.91 -34.82 36.44
C LYS A 112 -25.60 -33.55 35.67
N LEU A 113 -26.52 -33.12 34.81
CA LEU A 113 -26.43 -31.83 34.13
C LEU A 113 -26.76 -30.70 35.11
N THR A 114 -26.05 -29.59 34.96
CA THR A 114 -26.10 -28.43 35.85
C THR A 114 -26.12 -27.15 35.00
N THR A 115 -26.17 -25.98 35.64
CA THR A 115 -26.07 -24.68 34.96
C THR A 115 -24.81 -24.52 34.10
N THR A 116 -23.75 -25.28 34.34
CA THR A 116 -22.54 -25.24 33.49
C THR A 116 -22.73 -25.88 32.12
N HIS A 117 -23.80 -26.66 31.95
CA HIS A 117 -24.15 -27.33 30.70
C HIS A 117 -25.38 -26.69 30.03
N TYR A 118 -26.04 -25.75 30.71
CA TYR A 118 -27.37 -25.30 30.34
C TYR A 118 -27.32 -24.04 29.49
N GLU A 119 -27.93 -24.10 28.31
CA GLU A 119 -28.00 -22.99 27.33
C GLU A 119 -29.42 -22.40 27.23
N GLY A 120 -30.38 -22.96 27.97
CA GLY A 120 -31.76 -22.50 28.01
C GLY A 120 -31.98 -21.26 28.88
N SER A 121 -33.22 -20.78 28.91
CA SER A 121 -33.61 -19.54 29.60
C SER A 121 -34.35 -19.74 30.93
N GLY A 122 -34.70 -20.98 31.27
CA GLY A 122 -35.39 -21.37 32.49
C GLY A 122 -34.48 -21.34 33.73
N THR A 123 -35.08 -21.34 34.92
CA THR A 123 -34.29 -21.35 36.16
C THR A 123 -34.09 -22.77 36.67
N LEU A 124 -32.85 -23.25 36.71
CA LEU A 124 -32.50 -24.52 37.35
C LEU A 124 -32.44 -24.37 38.88
N ILE A 125 -33.36 -25.01 39.57
CA ILE A 125 -33.41 -25.08 41.03
C ILE A 125 -32.19 -25.86 41.54
N ASN A 126 -31.55 -25.29 42.56
CA ASN A 126 -30.27 -25.78 43.10
C ASN A 126 -29.15 -25.91 42.05
N GLY A 127 -29.30 -25.23 40.90
CA GLY A 127 -28.35 -25.25 39.79
C GLY A 127 -28.36 -26.53 38.95
N TYR A 128 -29.34 -27.43 39.11
CA TYR A 128 -29.35 -28.70 38.35
C TYR A 128 -30.73 -29.31 38.04
N ALA A 129 -31.81 -28.87 38.69
CA ALA A 129 -33.11 -29.51 38.56
C ALA A 129 -34.20 -28.53 38.13
N PHE A 130 -35.19 -29.06 37.42
CA PHE A 130 -36.42 -28.36 37.14
C PHE A 130 -37.48 -28.64 38.23
N SER A 131 -38.38 -27.69 38.42
CA SER A 131 -39.65 -27.84 39.13
C SER A 131 -40.65 -26.83 38.58
N ALA A 132 -41.85 -26.74 39.16
CA ALA A 132 -42.81 -25.71 38.78
C ALA A 132 -42.28 -24.27 38.95
N MET A 133 -41.20 -24.05 39.73
CA MET A 133 -40.57 -22.73 39.89
C MET A 133 -39.64 -22.34 38.73
N SER A 134 -39.25 -23.27 37.87
CA SER A 134 -38.34 -22.99 36.76
C SER A 134 -38.92 -21.98 35.76
N TYR A 135 -40.25 -21.91 35.68
CA TYR A 135 -41.00 -20.91 34.93
C TYR A 135 -42.19 -20.37 35.76
N ASN A 136 -41.93 -19.30 36.52
CA ASN A 136 -42.94 -18.60 37.31
C ASN A 136 -43.41 -17.32 36.58
N PRO A 137 -44.72 -17.10 36.37
CA PRO A 137 -45.87 -17.83 36.91
C PRO A 137 -46.39 -18.98 36.04
N ASP A 138 -45.80 -19.22 34.87
CA ASP A 138 -46.38 -20.07 33.83
C ASP A 138 -46.72 -21.49 34.31
N TRP A 139 -45.86 -22.15 35.09
CA TRP A 139 -46.13 -23.49 35.64
C TRP A 139 -46.80 -23.48 37.02
N GLN A 140 -47.30 -22.32 37.45
CA GLN A 140 -48.15 -22.13 38.64
C GLN A 140 -47.59 -22.76 39.93
N PRO A 141 -46.35 -22.47 40.36
CA PRO A 141 -45.67 -23.20 41.44
C PRO A 141 -46.38 -23.19 42.80
N ILE A 142 -47.30 -22.26 43.04
CA ILE A 142 -48.00 -22.08 44.33
C ILE A 142 -49.33 -22.86 44.38
N ASN A 143 -49.85 -23.35 43.25
CA ASN A 143 -51.08 -24.15 43.21
C ASN A 143 -50.82 -25.51 42.54
N SER A 144 -50.78 -26.58 43.34
CA SER A 144 -50.46 -27.92 42.85
C SER A 144 -51.58 -28.57 42.04
N LEU A 145 -52.86 -28.24 42.29
CA LEU A 145 -54.01 -28.91 41.68
C LEU A 145 -54.36 -28.43 40.25
N VAL A 146 -53.65 -27.43 39.72
CA VAL A 146 -53.90 -26.92 38.36
C VAL A 146 -53.30 -27.88 37.33
N ALA A 147 -54.16 -28.40 36.46
CA ALA A 147 -53.74 -29.24 35.34
C ALA A 147 -53.03 -28.41 34.27
N PRO A 148 -51.85 -28.84 33.78
CA PRO A 148 -51.17 -28.19 32.66
C PRO A 148 -51.97 -28.19 31.36
N THR A 149 -51.68 -27.23 30.49
CA THR A 149 -52.20 -27.14 29.11
C THR A 149 -51.04 -27.13 28.10
N ASN A 150 -51.33 -27.35 26.81
CA ASN A 150 -50.27 -27.41 25.78
C ASN A 150 -49.47 -26.09 25.63
N ASP A 151 -49.99 -24.94 26.03
CA ASP A 151 -49.23 -23.68 25.97
C ASP A 151 -48.08 -23.61 26.99
N TRP A 152 -48.00 -24.58 27.92
CA TRP A 152 -47.00 -24.62 28.97
C TRP A 152 -45.69 -25.28 28.55
N TRP A 153 -45.61 -25.91 27.37
CA TRP A 153 -44.37 -26.56 26.92
C TRP A 153 -43.21 -25.57 26.80
N ARG A 154 -42.02 -25.97 27.26
CA ARG A 154 -40.77 -25.23 27.10
C ARG A 154 -39.73 -26.16 26.49
N VAL A 155 -38.94 -25.63 25.55
CA VAL A 155 -37.83 -26.35 24.94
C VAL A 155 -36.56 -25.93 25.63
N GLU A 156 -35.81 -26.92 26.11
CA GLU A 156 -34.57 -26.72 26.82
C GLU A 156 -33.40 -27.27 26.03
N THR A 157 -32.27 -26.55 26.05
CA THR A 157 -31.04 -26.97 25.39
C THR A 157 -29.90 -27.06 26.41
N PHE A 158 -29.14 -28.15 26.32
CA PHE A 158 -27.92 -28.36 27.08
C PHE A 158 -26.76 -28.70 26.13
N ASP A 159 -25.64 -27.99 26.27
CA ASP A 159 -24.36 -28.45 25.74
C ASP A 159 -23.81 -29.56 26.67
N ILE A 160 -23.87 -30.79 26.19
CA ILE A 160 -23.39 -31.97 26.91
C ILE A 160 -22.06 -32.48 26.33
N SER A 161 -21.39 -31.70 25.49
CA SER A 161 -20.13 -32.06 24.84
C SER A 161 -19.07 -32.49 25.84
N SER A 162 -18.95 -31.79 26.97
CA SER A 162 -17.98 -32.09 28.03
C SER A 162 -18.10 -33.52 28.59
N ILE A 163 -19.28 -34.13 28.48
CA ILE A 163 -19.56 -35.49 28.95
C ILE A 163 -19.61 -36.46 27.76
N ALA A 164 -20.40 -36.13 26.75
CA ALA A 164 -20.86 -37.03 25.70
C ALA A 164 -20.06 -36.94 24.41
N ALA A 165 -19.09 -36.03 24.25
CA ALA A 165 -18.31 -35.94 23.02
C ALA A 165 -17.49 -37.21 22.74
N ASN A 166 -17.54 -37.66 21.48
CA ASN A 166 -16.77 -38.78 20.94
C ASN A 166 -16.91 -40.08 21.76
N LYS A 167 -18.15 -40.48 22.06
CA LYS A 167 -18.47 -41.70 22.84
C LYS A 167 -19.28 -42.67 21.99
N SER A 168 -19.05 -43.97 22.22
CA SER A 168 -19.71 -45.04 21.47
C SER A 168 -21.05 -45.48 22.05
N ASP A 169 -21.29 -45.26 23.35
CA ASP A 169 -22.55 -45.55 24.04
C ASP A 169 -22.88 -44.42 25.00
N VAL A 170 -23.65 -43.44 24.52
CA VAL A 170 -24.23 -42.35 25.31
C VAL A 170 -25.68 -42.67 25.60
N ARG A 171 -26.10 -42.39 26.84
CA ARG A 171 -27.50 -42.44 27.25
C ARG A 171 -27.83 -41.21 28.06
N VAL A 172 -29.02 -40.67 27.83
CA VAL A 172 -29.60 -39.61 28.64
C VAL A 172 -30.70 -40.23 29.48
N ARG A 173 -30.77 -39.87 30.77
CA ARG A 173 -31.91 -40.23 31.60
C ARG A 173 -32.50 -39.03 32.30
N PHE A 174 -33.82 -39.01 32.33
CA PHE A 174 -34.63 -38.03 33.02
C PHE A 174 -35.06 -38.64 34.35
N ARG A 175 -34.60 -38.04 35.45
CA ARG A 175 -34.77 -38.52 36.82
C ARG A 175 -35.72 -37.61 37.58
N VAL A 176 -36.85 -38.17 38.03
CA VAL A 176 -37.77 -37.48 38.95
C VAL A 176 -37.69 -38.11 40.34
N LYS A 177 -37.59 -37.27 41.39
CA LYS A 177 -37.49 -37.71 42.79
C LYS A 177 -38.35 -36.85 43.69
N ASP A 178 -39.13 -37.54 44.55
CA ASP A 178 -39.82 -36.94 45.69
C ASP A 178 -38.80 -36.56 46.78
N GLY A 179 -38.77 -35.28 47.12
CA GLY A 179 -37.82 -34.72 48.07
C GLY A 179 -38.36 -34.59 49.49
N ASN A 180 -39.68 -34.57 49.67
CA ASN A 180 -40.34 -34.26 50.94
C ASN A 180 -41.20 -35.41 51.50
N SER A 181 -41.22 -36.55 50.82
CA SER A 181 -41.93 -37.77 51.23
C SER A 181 -43.46 -37.64 51.20
N ASN A 182 -44.02 -36.76 50.34
CA ASN A 182 -45.47 -36.57 50.23
C ASN A 182 -46.05 -37.01 48.87
N GLY A 183 -45.21 -37.50 47.96
CA GLY A 183 -45.56 -37.82 46.57
C GLY A 183 -45.62 -36.59 45.69
N GLY A 184 -46.58 -36.55 44.76
CA GLY A 184 -46.74 -35.40 43.87
C GLY A 184 -47.48 -34.21 44.49
N GLY A 185 -47.96 -34.29 45.75
CA GLY A 185 -48.72 -33.20 46.39
C GLY A 185 -49.96 -32.68 45.64
N GLY A 186 -50.51 -33.47 44.71
CA GLY A 186 -51.58 -33.09 43.78
C GLY A 186 -51.12 -32.49 42.45
N ALA A 187 -49.81 -32.26 42.29
CA ALA A 187 -49.19 -31.77 41.06
C ALA A 187 -49.26 -32.80 39.92
N ALA A 188 -49.27 -32.29 38.69
CA ALA A 188 -49.47 -33.11 37.51
C ALA A 188 -48.26 -33.97 37.12
N GLY A 189 -47.09 -33.77 37.72
CA GLY A 189 -45.88 -34.54 37.42
C GLY A 189 -45.06 -33.93 36.29
N TRP A 190 -44.14 -34.72 35.75
CA TRP A 190 -43.23 -34.29 34.69
C TRP A 190 -43.62 -34.92 33.36
N TYR A 191 -43.88 -34.07 32.36
CA TYR A 191 -44.17 -34.44 30.98
C TYR A 191 -42.96 -34.14 30.11
N LEU A 192 -42.61 -35.07 29.22
CA LEU A 192 -41.50 -34.98 28.28
C LEU A 192 -41.98 -35.28 26.86
N ASP A 193 -41.41 -34.57 25.89
CA ASP A 193 -41.65 -34.74 24.47
C ASP A 193 -40.44 -34.25 23.64
N ASP A 194 -40.36 -34.63 22.36
CA ASP A 194 -39.28 -34.33 21.39
C ASP A 194 -37.86 -34.35 21.98
N ILE A 195 -37.47 -35.46 22.59
CA ILE A 195 -36.10 -35.63 23.09
C ILE A 195 -35.19 -35.81 21.89
N LYS A 196 -34.27 -34.88 21.69
CA LYS A 196 -33.37 -34.84 20.53
C LYS A 196 -31.94 -34.59 20.94
N VAL A 197 -31.01 -35.36 20.37
CA VAL A 197 -29.57 -35.14 20.53
C VAL A 197 -28.94 -34.94 19.17
N VAL A 198 -28.20 -33.86 19.05
CA VAL A 198 -27.53 -33.45 17.83
C VAL A 198 -26.05 -33.34 18.09
N ALA A 199 -25.23 -33.89 17.19
CA ALA A 199 -23.79 -33.92 17.30
C ALA A 199 -23.10 -33.35 16.05
N ALA A 200 -21.97 -32.69 16.23
CA ALA A 200 -21.15 -32.15 15.15
C ALA A 200 -19.66 -32.33 15.44
N ALA A 201 -18.85 -32.36 14.37
CA ALA A 201 -17.40 -32.47 14.45
C ALA A 201 -16.69 -31.18 14.93
N SER A 202 -17.43 -30.07 15.10
CA SER A 202 -16.91 -28.76 15.49
C SER A 202 -17.95 -27.95 16.27
N GLU A 203 -17.50 -26.99 17.07
CA GLU A 203 -18.32 -25.91 17.65
C GLU A 203 -18.96 -25.05 16.54
N LEU A 204 -20.19 -24.58 16.77
CA LEU A 204 -21.02 -23.84 15.79
C LEU A 204 -21.44 -22.44 16.27
N THR A 205 -20.94 -21.98 17.42
CA THR A 205 -21.26 -20.68 18.02
C THR A 205 -20.38 -19.57 17.41
N PRO A 206 -20.97 -18.49 16.85
CA PRO A 206 -20.17 -17.36 16.35
C PRO A 206 -19.56 -16.48 17.46
N PRO A 207 -18.47 -15.75 17.17
CA PRO A 207 -17.89 -14.77 18.08
C PRO A 207 -18.87 -13.67 18.52
N THR A 208 -18.68 -13.13 19.73
CA THR A 208 -19.35 -11.91 20.20
C THR A 208 -18.47 -10.68 19.99
N ILE A 209 -19.01 -9.57 19.45
CA ILE A 209 -18.29 -8.30 19.20
C ILE A 209 -18.94 -7.15 20.00
N THR A 210 -18.16 -6.39 20.78
CA THR A 210 -18.63 -5.21 21.54
C THR A 210 -17.66 -4.03 21.40
N LEU A 211 -18.12 -2.85 20.96
CA LEU A 211 -17.26 -1.66 20.79
C LEU A 211 -16.74 -1.09 22.12
N LEU A 212 -15.52 -0.55 22.08
CA LEU A 212 -14.85 0.14 23.20
C LEU A 212 -14.54 1.60 22.80
N SER A 213 -14.49 2.51 23.77
CA SER A 213 -14.21 3.94 23.53
C SER A 213 -12.77 4.24 23.07
N PRO A 214 -12.53 5.26 22.21
CA PRO A 214 -13.49 6.20 21.66
C PRO A 214 -14.37 5.56 20.59
N ILE A 215 -15.69 5.66 20.77
CA ILE A 215 -16.64 5.19 19.77
C ILE A 215 -16.84 6.33 18.80
N TYR A 216 -16.17 6.25 17.66
CA TYR A 216 -16.44 7.14 16.54
C TYR A 216 -17.79 6.75 15.97
N GLN A 217 -18.75 7.56 16.35
CA GLN A 217 -20.11 7.52 15.89
C GLN A 217 -20.54 8.97 15.73
N ASP A 218 -21.43 9.22 14.81
CA ASP A 218 -21.94 10.56 14.58
C ASP A 218 -20.80 11.52 14.14
N THR A 219 -20.48 12.59 14.89
CA THR A 219 -19.68 13.73 14.38
C THR A 219 -18.34 13.92 15.08
N VAL A 220 -17.30 14.27 14.31
CA VAL A 220 -15.93 14.49 14.78
C VAL A 220 -15.41 15.86 14.31
N LEU A 221 -15.16 16.78 15.26
CA LEU A 221 -14.84 18.20 15.03
C LEU A 221 -13.34 18.51 15.09
N ASN A 222 -12.88 19.47 14.27
CA ASN A 222 -11.47 19.82 14.03
C ASN A 222 -10.56 18.65 13.78
N ASN A 223 -11.19 17.59 13.32
CA ASN A 223 -10.60 16.29 13.28
C ASN A 223 -11.08 15.73 11.96
N PRO A 224 -10.29 15.97 10.89
CA PRO A 224 -10.48 15.35 9.61
C PRO A 224 -10.20 13.85 9.70
N GLY A 225 -10.30 13.21 10.87
CA GLY A 225 -9.71 11.92 11.13
C GLY A 225 -8.19 12.02 11.36
N PRO A 226 -7.52 10.89 11.61
CA PRO A 226 -8.01 9.52 11.50
C PRO A 226 -8.79 9.01 12.74
N TYR A 227 -9.36 7.81 12.64
CA TYR A 227 -10.39 7.33 13.56
C TYR A 227 -10.15 5.89 14.05
N THR A 228 -9.74 5.69 15.31
CA THR A 228 -9.43 4.38 15.92
C THR A 228 -10.68 3.64 16.44
N ILE A 229 -11.03 2.54 15.80
CA ILE A 229 -12.10 1.64 16.17
C ILE A 229 -11.57 0.52 17.09
N LYS A 230 -12.17 0.36 18.28
CA LYS A 230 -11.82 -0.68 19.27
C LYS A 230 -13.01 -1.57 19.59
N ALA A 231 -12.80 -2.86 19.79
CA ALA A 231 -13.84 -3.80 20.21
C ALA A 231 -13.31 -4.95 21.09
N SER A 232 -14.08 -5.38 22.08
CA SER A 232 -13.90 -6.68 22.73
C SER A 232 -14.52 -7.78 21.87
N ILE A 233 -13.74 -8.80 21.53
CA ILE A 233 -14.16 -9.95 20.71
C ILE A 233 -13.82 -11.25 21.46
N THR A 234 -14.84 -12.07 21.73
CA THR A 234 -14.71 -13.33 22.49
C THR A 234 -15.40 -14.48 21.80
N ASP A 235 -14.81 -15.67 21.92
CA ASP A 235 -15.37 -16.95 21.50
C ASP A 235 -14.74 -18.08 22.32
N ALA A 236 -15.45 -19.20 22.53
CA ALA A 236 -14.96 -20.32 23.33
C ALA A 236 -13.85 -21.12 22.62
N SER A 237 -13.90 -21.23 21.29
CA SER A 237 -12.84 -21.83 20.47
C SER A 237 -11.63 -20.91 20.26
N GLY A 238 -11.75 -19.64 20.66
CA GLY A 238 -10.80 -18.57 20.37
C GLY A 238 -11.12 -17.87 19.05
N ILE A 239 -10.41 -16.77 18.76
CA ILE A 239 -10.63 -15.96 17.55
C ILE A 239 -9.54 -16.24 16.53
N GLN A 240 -9.92 -16.66 15.33
CA GLN A 240 -9.00 -16.87 14.22
C GLN A 240 -8.69 -15.55 13.50
N THR A 241 -9.70 -14.74 13.18
CA THR A 241 -9.50 -13.43 12.53
C THR A 241 -10.48 -12.37 13.01
N ALA A 242 -10.08 -11.09 12.95
CA ALA A 242 -10.95 -9.93 13.10
C ALA A 242 -10.53 -8.86 12.08
N ARG A 243 -11.49 -8.13 11.47
CA ARG A 243 -11.24 -7.17 10.39
C ARG A 243 -12.20 -5.99 10.43
N LEU A 244 -11.67 -4.77 10.39
CA LEU A 244 -12.39 -3.53 10.15
C LEU A 244 -12.51 -3.30 8.64
N ILE A 245 -13.68 -3.00 8.13
CA ILE A 245 -13.96 -2.74 6.71
C ILE A 245 -14.61 -1.38 6.68
N TRP A 246 -14.09 -0.44 5.90
CA TRP A 246 -14.73 0.86 5.75
C TRP A 246 -14.95 1.24 4.30
N THR A 247 -15.90 2.11 4.05
CA THR A 247 -16.21 2.55 2.69
C THR A 247 -16.22 4.06 2.61
N ILE A 248 -15.42 4.57 1.67
CA ILE A 248 -15.35 5.98 1.28
C ILE A 248 -15.64 6.03 -0.21
N ASN A 249 -16.66 6.78 -0.62
CA ASN A 249 -17.00 6.99 -2.03
C ASN A 249 -17.13 5.68 -2.85
N SER A 250 -17.74 4.64 -2.26
CA SER A 250 -17.90 3.30 -2.87
C SER A 250 -16.61 2.50 -3.10
N THR A 251 -15.46 3.04 -2.70
CA THR A 251 -14.21 2.27 -2.55
C THR A 251 -14.23 1.67 -1.16
N THR A 252 -14.49 0.37 -1.11
CA THR A 252 -14.36 -0.38 0.13
C THR A 252 -12.90 -0.67 0.37
N ASP A 253 -12.44 -0.36 1.57
CA ASP A 253 -11.14 -0.68 2.10
C ASP A 253 -11.32 -1.46 3.40
N SER A 254 -10.29 -2.15 3.86
CA SER A 254 -10.37 -2.92 5.08
C SER A 254 -9.01 -3.20 5.69
N VAL A 255 -8.97 -3.44 6.99
CA VAL A 255 -7.77 -3.72 7.76
C VAL A 255 -8.05 -4.77 8.84
N ALA A 256 -7.15 -5.72 9.05
CA ALA A 256 -7.26 -6.67 10.15
C ALA A 256 -7.17 -5.92 11.50
N MET A 257 -7.95 -6.36 12.48
CA MET A 257 -7.88 -5.81 13.82
C MET A 257 -6.85 -6.58 14.67
N THR A 258 -6.10 -5.88 15.52
CA THR A 258 -5.04 -6.49 16.36
C THR A 258 -5.55 -6.76 17.76
N ASN A 259 -5.33 -7.97 18.28
CA ASN A 259 -5.58 -8.26 19.69
C ASN A 259 -4.51 -7.58 20.56
N THR A 260 -4.88 -6.53 21.28
CA THR A 260 -3.95 -5.71 22.09
C THR A 260 -3.82 -6.20 23.53
N SER A 261 -4.85 -6.84 24.09
CA SER A 261 -4.79 -7.53 25.39
C SER A 261 -6.09 -8.30 25.65
N GLY A 262 -5.98 -9.52 26.18
CA GLY A 262 -7.13 -10.36 26.48
C GLY A 262 -8.03 -10.54 25.25
N SER A 263 -9.20 -9.91 25.30
CA SER A 263 -10.21 -9.96 24.23
C SER A 263 -10.29 -8.69 23.38
N THR A 264 -9.38 -7.72 23.53
CA THR A 264 -9.49 -6.39 22.91
C THR A 264 -8.84 -6.32 21.54
N TYR A 265 -9.59 -5.89 20.52
CA TYR A 265 -9.17 -5.75 19.12
C TYR A 265 -9.29 -4.30 18.62
N GLU A 266 -8.30 -3.81 17.86
CA GLU A 266 -8.27 -2.40 17.39
C GLU A 266 -7.85 -2.23 15.91
N ALA A 267 -8.36 -1.20 15.22
CA ALA A 267 -8.08 -0.80 13.83
C ALA A 267 -8.51 0.65 13.51
N THR A 268 -8.05 1.30 12.42
CA THR A 268 -8.26 2.75 12.16
C THR A 268 -8.77 3.09 10.76
N ILE A 269 -9.63 4.12 10.64
CA ILE A 269 -10.07 4.74 9.37
C ILE A 269 -9.27 6.00 9.04
N PRO A 270 -8.84 6.22 7.78
CA PRO A 270 -8.04 7.37 7.38
C PRO A 270 -8.73 8.73 7.53
N ALA A 271 -7.90 9.77 7.53
CA ALA A 271 -8.35 11.14 7.43
C ALA A 271 -8.99 11.41 6.09
N GLN A 272 -9.92 12.32 6.14
CA GLN A 272 -11.05 12.37 5.27
C GLN A 272 -11.19 13.86 5.12
N ALA A 273 -10.90 14.33 3.89
CA ALA A 273 -11.02 15.73 3.51
C ALA A 273 -12.27 16.23 4.21
N TYR A 274 -12.09 17.26 5.04
CA TYR A 274 -13.10 17.62 6.02
C TYR A 274 -14.47 17.60 5.33
N ASN A 275 -15.44 16.86 5.88
CA ASN A 275 -16.65 16.37 5.20
C ASN A 275 -16.56 15.05 4.44
N THR A 276 -15.96 14.03 5.04
CA THR A 276 -16.13 12.68 4.50
C THR A 276 -16.91 11.81 5.48
N HIS A 277 -17.83 11.01 4.92
CA HIS A 277 -18.62 10.00 5.61
C HIS A 277 -17.90 8.66 5.54
N ILE A 278 -17.83 7.96 6.67
CA ILE A 278 -17.23 6.64 6.69
C ILE A 278 -18.13 5.65 7.40
N ASP A 279 -18.64 4.68 6.64
CA ASP A 279 -19.24 3.46 7.17
C ASP A 279 -18.13 2.48 7.53
N TYR A 280 -18.22 1.84 8.68
CA TYR A 280 -17.27 0.82 9.07
C TYR A 280 -17.90 -0.40 9.73
N THR A 281 -17.33 -1.57 9.45
CA THR A 281 -17.81 -2.87 9.91
C THR A 281 -16.66 -3.67 10.47
N ILE A 282 -16.82 -4.17 11.69
CA ILE A 282 -15.95 -5.18 12.28
C ILE A 282 -16.50 -6.55 11.90
N LYS A 283 -15.66 -7.43 11.37
CA LYS A 283 -15.97 -8.83 11.05
C LYS A 283 -15.01 -9.75 11.80
N ALA A 284 -15.52 -10.69 12.59
CA ALA A 284 -14.72 -11.68 13.32
C ALA A 284 -15.03 -13.11 12.87
N ILE A 285 -14.02 -13.98 12.89
CA ILE A 285 -14.10 -15.40 12.59
C ILE A 285 -13.46 -16.16 13.76
N ASP A 286 -14.14 -17.16 14.30
CA ASP A 286 -13.60 -18.01 15.38
C ASP A 286 -12.55 -19.02 14.91
N ASN A 287 -11.90 -19.69 15.86
CA ASN A 287 -10.87 -20.70 15.64
C ASN A 287 -11.39 -22.13 15.72
N SER A 288 -12.71 -22.30 15.70
CA SER A 288 -13.35 -23.59 15.50
C SER A 288 -13.06 -24.07 14.08
N SER A 289 -13.11 -25.39 13.83
CA SER A 289 -12.94 -25.88 12.45
C SER A 289 -14.09 -25.51 11.51
N ALA A 290 -15.21 -25.01 12.05
CA ALA A 290 -16.35 -24.49 11.28
C ALA A 290 -16.16 -23.02 10.86
N HIS A 291 -15.22 -22.28 11.47
CA HIS A 291 -14.94 -20.87 11.19
C HIS A 291 -16.20 -19.99 11.25
N ASN A 292 -16.92 -19.99 12.37
CA ASN A 292 -18.16 -19.22 12.50
C ASN A 292 -17.88 -17.70 12.47
N VAL A 293 -18.81 -16.91 11.93
CA VAL A 293 -18.58 -15.49 11.57
C VAL A 293 -19.56 -14.56 12.27
N ALA A 294 -19.06 -13.43 12.79
CA ALA A 294 -19.86 -12.33 13.34
C ALA A 294 -19.48 -10.96 12.74
N THR A 295 -20.43 -10.02 12.70
CA THR A 295 -20.21 -8.65 12.20
C THR A 295 -20.88 -7.57 13.05
N LEU A 296 -20.26 -6.38 13.15
CA LEU A 296 -20.83 -5.19 13.81
C LEU A 296 -20.50 -3.93 13.00
N SER A 297 -21.51 -3.12 12.67
CA SER A 297 -21.34 -1.92 11.82
C SER A 297 -21.71 -0.60 12.52
N LYS A 298 -21.00 0.47 12.15
CA LYS A 298 -21.17 1.86 12.62
C LYS A 298 -20.73 2.85 11.53
N TRP A 299 -20.87 4.14 11.80
CA TRP A 299 -20.49 5.21 10.88
C TRP A 299 -20.12 6.50 11.64
N PHE A 300 -19.27 7.35 11.07
CA PHE A 300 -19.00 8.71 11.57
C PHE A 300 -18.53 9.66 10.46
N PHE A 301 -18.37 10.94 10.82
CA PHE A 301 -18.10 12.03 9.87
C PHE A 301 -17.04 13.07 10.35
N THR A 302 -16.17 13.55 9.44
CA THR A 302 -15.11 14.57 9.71
C THR A 302 -15.56 16.02 9.58
N LYS A 303 -15.04 16.95 10.42
CA LYS A 303 -15.36 18.40 10.32
C LYS A 303 -14.22 19.33 10.80
N ARG A 304 -13.96 20.48 10.14
CA ARG A 304 -12.98 21.57 10.49
C ARG A 304 -13.69 22.78 11.14
N VAL A 305 -12.99 23.55 11.97
CA VAL A 305 -13.40 24.70 12.80
C VAL A 305 -12.12 25.47 13.22
N LEU A 306 -12.09 26.79 13.05
CA LEU A 306 -10.87 27.61 13.08
C LEU A 306 -10.70 28.44 14.36
N MET A 307 -11.72 28.42 15.21
CA MET A 307 -11.69 28.90 16.58
C MET A 307 -12.28 27.84 17.50
N GLN A 308 -11.65 27.63 18.65
CA GLN A 308 -12.07 26.61 19.60
C GLN A 308 -12.00 27.13 21.04
N ASP A 309 -13.12 27.04 21.76
CA ASP A 309 -13.14 27.18 23.21
C ASP A 309 -12.72 25.87 23.85
N ILE A 310 -11.59 25.91 24.56
CA ILE A 310 -11.12 24.76 25.32
C ILE A 310 -11.42 25.01 26.79
N THR A 311 -11.90 24.01 27.52
CA THR A 311 -12.22 24.14 28.95
C THR A 311 -11.23 23.35 29.79
N ILE A 312 -10.53 24.04 30.69
CA ILE A 312 -9.53 23.43 31.56
C ILE A 312 -10.02 23.50 33.01
N GLY A 313 -10.27 22.33 33.57
CA GLY A 313 -10.93 22.15 34.86
C GLY A 313 -12.46 22.12 34.73
N THR A 314 -13.08 21.13 35.36
CA THR A 314 -14.53 20.91 35.38
C THR A 314 -15.10 20.82 36.80
N GLY A 315 -14.25 21.04 37.81
CA GLY A 315 -14.63 20.99 39.22
C GLY A 315 -15.72 22.00 39.56
N THR A 316 -16.61 21.59 40.46
CA THR A 316 -17.78 22.39 40.87
C THR A 316 -17.57 23.12 42.19
N SER A 317 -16.48 22.88 42.91
CA SER A 317 -16.11 23.63 44.12
C SER A 317 -15.79 25.08 43.79
N THR A 318 -15.75 25.95 44.81
CA THR A 318 -15.43 27.36 44.64
C THR A 318 -14.19 27.81 45.42
N THR A 319 -13.55 28.88 44.95
CA THR A 319 -12.44 29.58 45.60
C THR A 319 -12.67 31.09 45.54
N ASN A 320 -12.26 31.81 46.58
CA ASN A 320 -12.27 33.27 46.62
C ASN A 320 -10.86 33.88 46.54
N PHE A 321 -9.82 33.07 46.36
CA PHE A 321 -8.42 33.53 46.34
C PHE A 321 -7.85 33.78 44.94
N ASN A 322 -8.42 33.14 43.92
CA ASN A 322 -7.94 33.20 42.53
C ASN A 322 -9.17 33.20 41.59
N PRO A 323 -9.13 33.84 40.41
CA PRO A 323 -8.02 34.63 39.88
C PRO A 323 -7.85 36.00 40.55
N VAL A 324 -8.84 36.45 41.32
CA VAL A 324 -8.77 37.71 42.10
C VAL A 324 -9.35 37.46 43.50
N HIS A 325 -8.88 38.20 44.50
CA HIS A 325 -9.49 38.19 45.84
C HIS A 325 -10.15 39.54 46.16
N SER A 326 -11.44 39.68 45.83
CA SER A 326 -12.16 40.97 45.79
C SER A 326 -12.34 41.71 47.12
N TYR A 327 -12.01 41.11 48.26
CA TYR A 327 -12.16 41.71 49.61
C TYR A 327 -10.88 42.40 50.13
N TYR A 328 -9.89 42.64 49.28
CA TYR A 328 -8.68 43.40 49.64
C TYR A 328 -8.40 44.46 48.59
N ASN A 329 -7.76 45.56 49.00
CA ASN A 329 -7.48 46.69 48.10
C ASN A 329 -6.60 46.35 46.90
N TYR A 330 -5.65 45.45 47.09
CA TYR A 330 -4.68 45.12 46.05
C TYR A 330 -4.41 43.62 46.06
N ASN A 331 -4.33 43.02 44.88
CA ASN A 331 -3.97 41.63 44.77
C ASN A 331 -3.24 41.29 43.47
N TYR A 332 -2.29 40.37 43.61
CA TYR A 332 -1.54 39.81 42.50
C TYR A 332 -1.58 38.29 42.60
N THR A 333 -2.01 37.63 41.54
CA THR A 333 -2.16 36.17 41.52
C THR A 333 -1.49 35.57 40.30
N GLN A 334 -1.06 34.32 40.41
CA GLN A 334 -0.62 33.52 39.27
C GLN A 334 -1.22 32.12 39.34
N GLN A 335 -1.69 31.63 38.19
CA GLN A 335 -2.19 30.27 38.02
C GLN A 335 -1.46 29.56 36.88
N ILE A 336 -1.07 28.31 37.12
CA ILE A 336 -0.42 27.45 36.13
C ILE A 336 -1.45 26.47 35.56
N TYR A 337 -1.66 26.52 34.26
CA TYR A 337 -2.42 25.55 33.47
C TYR A 337 -1.44 24.66 32.71
N THR A 338 -1.48 23.35 32.95
CA THR A 338 -0.46 22.48 32.38
C THR A 338 -0.71 22.22 30.90
N ALA A 339 0.36 22.02 30.14
CA ALA A 339 0.30 21.68 28.72
C ALA A 339 -0.55 20.43 28.47
N ALA A 340 -0.49 19.44 29.37
CA ALA A 340 -1.28 18.22 29.30
C ALA A 340 -2.79 18.50 29.37
N GLU A 341 -3.21 19.41 30.23
CA GLU A 341 -4.62 19.79 30.36
C GLU A 341 -5.10 20.65 29.18
N ILE A 342 -4.27 21.58 28.72
CA ILE A 342 -4.57 22.42 27.55
C ILE A 342 -4.73 21.54 26.30
N THR A 343 -3.82 20.60 26.10
CA THR A 343 -3.85 19.65 24.98
C THR A 343 -5.07 18.74 25.07
N ALA A 344 -5.35 18.17 26.25
CA ALA A 344 -6.52 17.31 26.45
C ALA A 344 -7.85 18.05 26.23
N ALA A 345 -7.88 19.37 26.48
CA ALA A 345 -9.04 20.22 26.24
C ALA A 345 -9.19 20.69 24.77
N GLY A 346 -8.21 20.39 23.91
CA GLY A 346 -8.24 20.69 22.47
C GLY A 346 -7.44 21.92 22.03
N GLY A 347 -6.52 22.42 22.85
CA GLY A 347 -5.64 23.53 22.47
C GLY A 347 -4.57 23.09 21.49
N ASN A 348 -4.19 23.98 20.56
CA ASN A 348 -3.17 23.70 19.55
C ASN A 348 -1.98 24.67 19.72
N PRO A 349 -0.73 24.17 19.87
CA PRO A 349 0.46 25.01 19.85
C PRO A 349 0.53 25.87 18.57
N GLY A 350 0.96 27.13 18.70
CA GLY A 350 0.98 28.12 17.61
C GLY A 350 -0.34 28.87 17.40
N GLY A 351 -1.45 28.40 17.99
CA GLY A 351 -2.71 29.11 17.96
C GLY A 351 -2.68 30.37 18.83
N GLN A 352 -3.37 31.41 18.36
CA GLN A 352 -3.53 32.63 19.11
C GLN A 352 -4.68 32.46 20.10
N ILE A 353 -4.38 32.60 21.38
CA ILE A 353 -5.40 32.78 22.40
C ILE A 353 -5.89 34.21 22.28
N THR A 354 -7.18 34.38 22.08
CA THR A 354 -7.79 35.71 21.91
C THR A 354 -8.73 36.07 23.05
N LYS A 355 -9.14 35.08 23.86
CA LYS A 355 -9.96 35.29 25.07
C LYS A 355 -9.58 34.34 26.19
N ILE A 356 -9.75 34.84 27.42
CA ILE A 356 -9.68 34.06 28.65
C ILE A 356 -11.03 34.19 29.35
N LYS A 357 -11.53 33.11 29.94
CA LYS A 357 -12.77 33.13 30.73
C LYS A 357 -12.61 32.43 32.05
N PHE A 358 -13.14 33.03 33.11
CA PHE A 358 -13.21 32.42 34.44
C PHE A 358 -14.67 32.31 34.89
N TYR A 359 -15.06 31.20 35.52
CA TYR A 359 -16.45 31.01 35.92
C TYR A 359 -16.71 31.60 37.32
N LEU A 360 -17.42 32.72 37.40
CA LEU A 360 -17.87 33.30 38.67
C LEU A 360 -19.18 32.62 39.09
N SER A 361 -19.16 31.81 40.14
CA SER A 361 -20.34 31.07 40.61
C SER A 361 -21.31 31.96 41.38
N SER A 362 -20.81 32.82 42.27
CA SER A 362 -21.59 33.73 43.11
C SER A 362 -20.70 34.86 43.63
N GLY A 363 -21.28 35.92 44.19
CA GLY A 363 -20.53 37.08 44.71
C GLY A 363 -20.47 38.28 43.75
N GLN A 364 -19.63 39.28 44.06
CA GLN A 364 -19.51 40.53 43.31
C GLN A 364 -18.08 41.04 43.19
N LEU A 365 -17.80 41.84 42.17
CA LEU A 365 -16.47 42.43 41.87
C LEU A 365 -16.49 43.97 41.76
N THR A 366 -17.49 44.66 42.34
CA THR A 366 -17.75 46.11 42.14
C THR A 366 -16.56 47.06 42.41
N ASN A 367 -15.55 46.64 43.16
CA ASN A 367 -14.31 47.41 43.41
C ASN A 367 -13.06 46.55 43.16
N ALA A 368 -13.17 45.49 42.37
CA ALA A 368 -12.11 44.53 42.07
C ALA A 368 -12.25 44.02 40.63
N ASP A 369 -12.72 44.89 39.74
CA ASP A 369 -13.03 44.60 38.35
C ASP A 369 -12.09 45.33 37.38
N THR A 370 -11.00 45.95 37.85
CA THR A 370 -9.99 46.56 36.97
C THR A 370 -8.70 45.77 36.99
N TRP A 371 -8.45 45.02 35.93
CA TRP A 371 -7.40 44.00 35.87
C TRP A 371 -6.37 44.33 34.80
N THR A 372 -5.10 44.10 35.12
CA THR A 372 -4.05 43.88 34.14
C THR A 372 -3.73 42.39 34.14
N ILE A 373 -3.87 41.75 32.97
CA ILE A 373 -3.62 40.32 32.81
C ILE A 373 -2.34 40.14 32.01
N TYR A 374 -1.45 39.31 32.55
CA TYR A 374 -0.26 38.85 31.87
C TYR A 374 -0.38 37.35 31.60
N MET A 375 0.08 36.92 30.43
CA MET A 375 0.22 35.51 30.11
C MET A 375 1.67 35.21 29.76
N GLY A 376 2.17 34.07 30.21
CA GLY A 376 3.49 33.58 29.86
C GLY A 376 3.45 32.09 29.58
N ASN A 377 4.32 31.67 28.68
CA ASN A 377 4.66 30.26 28.53
C ASN A 377 5.71 29.92 29.61
N THR A 378 5.53 28.82 30.34
CA THR A 378 6.38 28.45 31.47
C THR A 378 6.59 26.94 31.59
N THR A 379 7.75 26.53 32.07
CA THR A 379 8.06 25.12 32.38
C THR A 379 7.63 24.73 33.79
N LYS A 380 7.27 25.69 34.64
CA LYS A 380 6.82 25.40 36.00
C LYS A 380 5.51 24.60 35.97
N THR A 381 5.45 23.54 36.77
CA THR A 381 4.25 22.69 36.95
C THR A 381 3.51 22.99 38.25
N SER A 382 4.17 23.65 39.20
CA SER A 382 3.62 24.11 40.48
C SER A 382 4.55 25.15 41.13
N PHE A 383 4.06 25.83 42.17
CA PHE A 383 4.80 26.80 42.97
C PHE A 383 5.40 26.13 44.21
N SER A 384 6.72 26.19 44.37
CA SER A 384 7.49 25.48 45.40
C SER A 384 7.58 26.22 46.75
N SER A 385 7.39 27.55 46.76
CA SER A 385 7.36 28.39 47.96
C SER A 385 6.47 29.62 47.77
N THR A 386 6.27 30.41 48.82
CA THR A 386 5.51 31.67 48.76
C THR A 386 6.26 32.81 48.05
N SER A 387 7.51 32.63 47.64
CA SER A 387 8.26 33.63 46.87
C SER A 387 8.52 33.17 45.43
N ASP A 388 7.95 32.04 45.02
CA ASP A 388 8.27 31.35 43.77
C ASP A 388 7.47 31.86 42.55
N TRP A 389 7.31 33.18 42.42
CA TRP A 389 6.61 33.80 41.30
C TRP A 389 7.29 33.50 39.95
N VAL A 390 6.52 33.45 38.86
CA VAL A 390 7.08 33.60 37.50
C VAL A 390 7.33 35.09 37.28
N PRO A 391 8.55 35.53 36.94
CA PRO A 391 8.83 36.95 36.72
C PRO A 391 7.97 37.54 35.59
N VAL A 392 7.38 38.73 35.79
CA VAL A 392 6.55 39.38 34.77
C VAL A 392 7.29 39.68 33.47
N ALA A 393 8.61 39.86 33.52
CA ALA A 393 9.44 40.02 32.32
C ALA A 393 9.45 38.77 31.41
N GLN A 394 8.98 37.62 31.90
CA GLN A 394 8.78 36.39 31.12
C GLN A 394 7.34 36.25 30.62
N MET A 395 6.50 37.27 30.80
CA MET A 395 5.09 37.27 30.44
C MET A 395 4.76 38.48 29.54
N THR A 396 3.75 38.33 28.71
CA THR A 396 3.21 39.40 27.88
C THR A 396 1.99 39.99 28.56
N GLN A 397 1.91 41.32 28.64
CA GLN A 397 0.65 41.97 29.02
C GLN A 397 -0.36 41.76 27.89
N VAL A 398 -1.40 40.96 28.15
CA VAL A 398 -2.40 40.60 27.14
C VAL A 398 -3.68 41.40 27.27
N TYR A 399 -3.89 42.03 28.43
CA TYR A 399 -5.05 42.88 28.71
C TYR A 399 -4.74 43.87 29.83
N SER A 400 -5.32 45.07 29.76
CA SER A 400 -5.35 46.01 30.88
C SER A 400 -6.61 46.87 30.79
N GLY A 401 -7.46 46.83 31.82
CA GLY A 401 -8.69 47.62 31.88
C GLY A 401 -9.75 47.04 32.81
N SER A 402 -10.96 47.60 32.78
CA SER A 402 -12.09 47.12 33.58
C SER A 402 -12.85 45.98 32.89
N ILE A 403 -13.11 44.89 33.61
CA ILE A 403 -13.83 43.70 33.18
C ILE A 403 -15.34 43.81 33.48
N THR A 404 -16.16 43.20 32.63
CA THR A 404 -17.61 43.07 32.88
C THR A 404 -17.90 41.68 33.43
N TRP A 405 -18.76 41.58 34.46
CA TRP A 405 -19.00 40.33 35.16
C TRP A 405 -20.47 40.16 35.57
N SER A 406 -20.88 38.91 35.76
CA SER A 406 -22.16 38.52 36.35
C SER A 406 -21.97 37.21 37.11
N SER A 407 -22.74 37.02 38.18
CA SER A 407 -22.70 35.78 38.95
C SER A 407 -23.33 34.62 38.19
N ASN A 408 -22.86 33.40 38.47
CA ASN A 408 -23.26 32.14 37.83
C ASN A 408 -23.00 32.11 36.32
N SER A 409 -21.86 32.66 35.89
CA SER A 409 -21.50 32.79 34.47
C SER A 409 -19.98 32.77 34.25
N TRP A 410 -19.58 32.48 32.99
CA TRP A 410 -18.23 32.70 32.51
C TRP A 410 -17.98 34.20 32.29
N VAL A 411 -17.14 34.80 33.15
CA VAL A 411 -16.58 36.14 32.97
C VAL A 411 -15.56 36.07 31.85
N THR A 412 -15.84 36.73 30.72
CA THR A 412 -15.04 36.65 29.49
C THR A 412 -14.20 37.91 29.30
N ILE A 413 -12.90 37.74 29.14
CA ILE A 413 -11.94 38.80 28.88
C ILE A 413 -11.36 38.59 27.49
N THR A 414 -11.60 39.56 26.59
CA THR A 414 -10.95 39.61 25.28
C THR A 414 -9.58 40.25 25.42
N LEU A 415 -8.56 39.59 24.90
CA LEU A 415 -7.19 40.07 24.97
C LEU A 415 -7.00 41.24 24.01
N THR A 416 -6.39 42.34 24.47
CA THR A 416 -5.98 43.46 23.61
C THR A 416 -4.75 43.12 22.79
N THR A 417 -3.99 42.11 23.23
CA THR A 417 -2.86 41.55 22.50
C THR A 417 -3.04 40.04 22.52
N PRO A 418 -3.43 39.43 21.37
CA PRO A 418 -3.54 37.97 21.26
C PRO A 418 -2.27 37.28 21.75
N PHE A 419 -2.44 36.21 22.53
CA PHE A 419 -1.33 35.50 23.13
C PHE A 419 -1.07 34.20 22.38
N THR A 420 0.10 34.07 21.77
CA THR A 420 0.47 32.83 21.07
C THR A 420 0.92 31.78 22.09
N TRP A 421 0.16 30.69 22.20
CA TRP A 421 0.55 29.55 23.05
C TRP A 421 1.59 28.70 22.33
N ASN A 422 2.73 28.43 22.97
CA ASN A 422 3.85 27.72 22.34
C ASN A 422 3.88 26.19 22.63
N GLY A 423 2.91 25.67 23.38
CA GLY A 423 2.86 24.27 23.81
C GLY A 423 3.39 23.98 25.22
N ASP A 424 3.99 24.95 25.91
CA ASP A 424 4.40 24.82 27.32
C ASP A 424 3.20 24.96 28.28
N ASN A 425 3.43 24.88 29.60
CA ASN A 425 2.40 25.28 30.55
C ASN A 425 2.15 26.78 30.40
N ILE A 426 0.92 27.23 30.66
CA ILE A 426 0.60 28.66 30.67
C ILE A 426 0.58 29.12 32.12
N VAL A 427 1.30 30.20 32.42
CA VAL A 427 1.01 31.02 33.60
C VAL A 427 0.09 32.16 33.19
N ILE A 428 -1.03 32.29 33.90
CA ILE A 428 -1.91 33.46 33.81
C ILE A 428 -1.73 34.24 35.10
N ALA A 429 -1.29 35.48 34.99
CA ALA A 429 -1.18 36.39 36.10
C ALA A 429 -2.28 37.45 36.02
N VAL A 430 -2.94 37.70 37.14
CA VAL A 430 -3.95 38.76 37.25
C VAL A 430 -3.46 39.74 38.32
N ASP A 431 -3.25 40.97 37.90
CA ASP A 431 -2.92 42.12 38.74
C ASP A 431 -4.15 43.02 38.84
N GLU A 432 -4.63 43.22 40.06
CA GLU A 432 -5.70 44.16 40.37
C GLU A 432 -5.11 45.13 41.41
N ASN A 433 -4.95 46.38 40.97
CA ASN A 433 -4.14 47.39 41.65
C ASN A 433 -4.91 48.70 41.91
N VAL A 434 -6.24 48.69 41.75
CA VAL A 434 -7.09 49.84 42.00
C VAL A 434 -7.49 49.87 43.47
N SER A 435 -7.20 51.00 44.14
CA SER A 435 -7.55 51.15 45.55
C SER A 435 -9.06 51.00 45.78
N GLY A 436 -9.45 49.94 46.48
CA GLY A 436 -10.81 49.73 46.95
C GLY A 436 -11.07 48.23 47.11
N TYR A 437 -12.07 47.87 47.92
CA TYR A 437 -12.46 46.47 48.09
C TYR A 437 -13.97 46.33 48.14
N THR A 438 -14.45 45.13 47.83
CA THR A 438 -15.87 44.78 47.93
C THR A 438 -16.21 44.32 49.34
N SER A 439 -17.46 44.47 49.78
CA SER A 439 -17.91 44.02 51.12
C SER A 439 -18.18 42.51 51.21
N SER A 440 -18.00 41.76 50.11
CA SER A 440 -18.21 40.31 50.03
C SER A 440 -17.35 39.69 48.93
N TYR A 441 -17.05 38.39 49.02
CA TYR A 441 -16.16 37.72 48.08
C TYR A 441 -16.83 37.42 46.72
N GLY A 442 -16.04 37.47 45.64
CA GLY A 442 -16.30 36.71 44.42
C GLY A 442 -15.89 35.24 44.59
N TYR A 443 -16.80 34.30 44.30
CA TYR A 443 -16.56 32.86 44.37
C TYR A 443 -16.45 32.24 42.98
N TRP A 444 -15.25 31.79 42.62
CA TRP A 444 -14.92 31.25 41.30
C TRP A 444 -14.94 29.73 41.31
N ARG A 445 -15.49 29.08 40.27
CA ARG A 445 -15.41 27.62 40.16
C ARG A 445 -13.95 27.20 39.99
N CYS A 446 -13.59 26.14 40.68
CA CYS A 446 -12.22 25.64 40.70
C CYS A 446 -12.16 24.12 40.61
N THR A 447 -11.01 23.65 40.13
CA THR A 447 -10.63 22.24 40.15
C THR A 447 -9.45 22.10 41.11
N SER A 448 -9.51 21.09 41.98
CA SER A 448 -8.42 20.81 42.90
C SER A 448 -7.23 20.21 42.15
N THR A 449 -6.04 20.73 42.41
CA THR A 449 -4.77 20.30 41.80
C THR A 449 -3.88 19.56 42.80
N SER A 450 -4.43 19.15 43.96
CA SER A 450 -3.70 18.42 45.00
C SER A 450 -3.01 17.17 44.44
N PRO A 451 -1.74 16.90 44.79
CA PRO A 451 -0.93 17.56 45.82
C PRO A 451 -0.08 18.75 45.32
N ASN A 452 -0.31 19.25 44.10
CA ASN A 452 0.51 20.28 43.45
C ASN A 452 -0.10 21.67 43.61
N TYR A 453 0.65 22.61 44.16
CA TYR A 453 0.22 24.01 44.30
C TYR A 453 0.31 24.74 42.95
N GLN A 454 -0.79 24.81 42.20
CA GLN A 454 -0.83 25.45 40.86
C GLN A 454 -1.44 26.85 40.88
N ALA A 455 -1.71 27.39 42.06
CA ALA A 455 -2.10 28.78 42.25
C ALA A 455 -1.32 29.41 43.42
N ILE A 456 -0.91 30.66 43.25
CA ILE A 456 -0.22 31.48 44.26
C ILE A 456 -0.86 32.87 44.24
N TYR A 457 -1.04 33.46 45.42
CA TYR A 457 -1.76 34.73 45.54
C TYR A 457 -1.15 35.62 46.64
N TYR A 458 -1.12 36.92 46.36
CA TYR A 458 -0.81 37.99 47.30
C TYR A 458 -2.03 38.88 47.45
N ARG A 459 -2.33 39.31 48.68
CA ARG A 459 -3.40 40.25 48.98
C ARG A 459 -2.97 41.22 50.08
N SER A 460 -3.34 42.49 49.94
CA SER A 460 -2.99 43.50 50.94
C SER A 460 -3.94 44.71 50.87
N ASP A 461 -4.24 45.29 52.03
CA ASP A 461 -5.02 46.54 52.10
C ASP A 461 -4.14 47.79 51.99
N SER A 462 -2.87 47.70 52.36
CA SER A 462 -1.95 48.84 52.46
C SER A 462 -0.81 48.86 51.44
N ASN A 463 -0.39 47.70 50.92
CA ASN A 463 0.72 47.58 49.98
C ASN A 463 0.24 47.10 48.61
N ASN A 464 0.31 47.98 47.63
CA ASN A 464 0.07 47.67 46.22
C ASN A 464 1.27 46.88 45.66
N PRO A 465 1.12 45.60 45.25
CA PRO A 465 2.23 44.82 44.73
C PRO A 465 2.70 45.36 43.37
N ASP A 466 4.01 45.43 43.15
CA ASP A 466 4.58 45.65 41.82
C ASP A 466 4.85 44.28 41.17
N PRO A 467 4.17 43.91 40.06
CA PRO A 467 4.43 42.65 39.36
C PRO A 467 5.87 42.43 38.90
N ALA A 468 6.67 43.49 38.74
CA ALA A 468 8.09 43.39 38.40
C ALA A 468 8.98 43.00 39.59
N SER A 469 8.50 43.21 40.82
CA SER A 469 9.19 42.87 42.06
C SER A 469 8.18 42.45 43.14
N PRO A 470 7.46 41.32 42.94
CA PRO A 470 6.33 40.97 43.78
C PRO A 470 6.78 40.61 45.22
N PRO A 471 6.03 41.02 46.25
CA PRO A 471 6.29 40.60 47.63
C PRO A 471 6.15 39.08 47.81
N SER A 472 6.57 38.58 48.99
CA SER A 472 6.24 37.19 49.36
C SER A 472 4.72 37.01 49.42
N ALA A 473 4.22 36.00 48.71
CA ALA A 473 2.81 35.69 48.58
C ALA A 473 2.15 35.42 49.94
N SER A 474 0.87 35.76 50.05
CA SER A 474 0.05 35.47 51.22
C SER A 474 -0.25 33.97 51.36
N GLY A 475 -0.15 33.21 50.27
CA GLY A 475 -0.29 31.76 50.31
C GLY A 475 -0.20 31.10 48.94
N ARG A 476 -0.22 29.76 48.96
CA ARG A 476 -0.36 28.89 47.79
C ARG A 476 -1.63 28.06 47.93
N SER A 477 -2.26 27.71 46.82
CA SER A 477 -3.55 27.03 46.80
C SER A 477 -3.56 25.84 45.84
N TYR A 478 -4.26 24.77 46.24
CA TYR A 478 -4.63 23.65 45.36
C TYR A 478 -5.89 23.95 44.55
N ASN A 479 -6.66 24.97 44.94
CA ASN A 479 -7.91 25.31 44.26
C ASN A 479 -7.61 26.29 43.13
N ARG A 480 -7.29 25.76 41.96
CA ARG A 480 -7.03 26.53 40.74
C ARG A 480 -8.36 26.82 40.03
N PRO A 481 -8.65 28.08 39.63
CA PRO A 481 -9.84 28.41 38.86
C PRO A 481 -9.99 27.54 37.62
N ASN A 482 -11.23 27.21 37.23
CA ASN A 482 -11.50 26.66 35.92
C ASN A 482 -11.40 27.79 34.90
N VAL A 483 -10.80 27.52 33.75
CA VAL A 483 -10.63 28.51 32.69
C VAL A 483 -11.16 27.99 31.36
N GLN A 484 -11.72 28.88 30.55
CA GLN A 484 -11.85 28.66 29.12
C GLN A 484 -10.88 29.54 28.37
N LEU A 485 -10.20 28.97 27.39
CA LEU A 485 -9.32 29.70 26.48
C LEU A 485 -9.90 29.58 25.07
N THR A 486 -10.12 30.71 24.42
CA THR A 486 -10.52 30.73 23.01
C THR A 486 -9.26 30.75 22.17
N PHE A 487 -8.97 29.64 21.47
CA PHE A 487 -7.94 29.54 20.45
C PHE A 487 -8.49 30.01 19.10
N GLU A 488 -7.65 30.70 18.33
CA GLU A 488 -7.82 31.05 16.93
C GLU A 488 -6.62 30.48 16.16
N ILE A 489 -6.87 29.77 15.06
CA ILE A 489 -5.83 29.16 14.20
C ILE A 489 -5.60 30.12 13.02
N PRO A 490 -4.43 30.77 12.89
CA PRO A 490 -4.14 31.56 11.70
C PRO A 490 -3.94 30.62 10.52
N SER A 491 -4.75 30.79 9.49
CA SER A 491 -4.58 30.16 8.19
C SER A 491 -5.26 31.07 7.18
N HIS A 492 -4.76 31.11 5.95
CA HIS A 492 -5.43 31.77 4.85
C HIS A 492 -6.82 31.15 4.68
N ASP A 493 -7.83 31.98 4.47
CA ASP A 493 -9.22 31.60 4.38
C ASP A 493 -9.60 31.18 2.96
N ASN A 494 -9.14 31.92 1.97
CA ASN A 494 -9.40 31.71 0.56
C ASN A 494 -8.05 31.65 -0.18
N ASP A 495 -7.62 30.42 -0.41
CA ASP A 495 -6.29 30.16 -0.91
C ASP A 495 -6.38 28.94 -1.84
N VAL A 496 -6.30 29.22 -3.13
CA VAL A 496 -6.32 28.21 -4.19
C VAL A 496 -4.94 28.05 -4.78
N GLN A 497 -4.45 26.83 -4.61
CA GLN A 497 -3.23 26.45 -5.27
C GLN A 497 -3.53 25.84 -6.63
N PHE A 498 -3.01 26.45 -7.69
CA PHE A 498 -2.97 25.83 -9.00
C PHE A 498 -1.73 24.95 -9.10
N ILE A 499 -1.92 23.64 -8.99
CA ILE A 499 -0.82 22.67 -8.94
C ILE A 499 -0.12 22.53 -10.30
N ALA A 500 -0.88 22.25 -11.37
CA ALA A 500 -0.32 22.00 -12.70
C ALA A 500 -1.42 21.97 -13.76
N ILE A 501 -1.06 22.27 -15.01
CA ILE A 501 -1.86 21.90 -16.19
C ILE A 501 -1.55 20.44 -16.51
N THR A 502 -2.57 19.58 -16.58
CA THR A 502 -2.44 18.14 -16.81
C THR A 502 -2.85 17.71 -18.21
N GLU A 503 -3.68 18.51 -18.89
CA GLU A 503 -3.97 18.35 -20.32
C GLU A 503 -4.02 19.74 -20.99
N PRO A 504 -3.75 19.84 -22.29
CA PRO A 504 -3.20 18.79 -23.13
C PRO A 504 -1.75 18.44 -22.76
N SER A 505 -1.28 17.27 -23.18
CA SER A 505 0.09 16.80 -22.97
C SER A 505 0.59 16.04 -24.19
N GLY A 506 1.91 15.94 -24.33
CA GLY A 506 2.54 15.31 -25.48
C GLY A 506 2.39 16.11 -26.78
N VAL A 507 2.43 15.41 -27.91
CA VAL A 507 2.31 16.01 -29.24
C VAL A 507 0.86 16.32 -29.55
N LEU A 508 0.61 17.54 -30.03
CA LEU A 508 -0.72 17.97 -30.46
C LEU A 508 -0.82 17.96 -31.99
N TYR A 509 -2.06 17.89 -32.46
CA TYR A 509 -2.40 17.89 -33.88
C TYR A 509 -3.49 18.92 -34.14
N SER A 510 -3.31 19.79 -35.13
CA SER A 510 -4.23 20.90 -35.41
C SER A 510 -5.61 20.45 -35.92
N THR A 511 -5.72 19.19 -36.33
CA THR A 511 -6.98 18.55 -36.73
C THR A 511 -7.76 17.96 -35.56
N ASN A 512 -7.12 17.84 -34.39
CA ASN A 512 -7.72 17.33 -33.18
C ASN A 512 -8.22 18.46 -32.28
N GLN A 513 -9.13 18.08 -31.40
CA GLN A 513 -9.68 18.90 -30.34
C GLN A 513 -9.17 18.39 -29.00
N TYR A 514 -8.77 19.30 -28.12
CA TYR A 514 -8.19 18.97 -26.82
C TYR A 514 -8.94 19.67 -25.69
N ASN A 515 -8.96 19.02 -24.53
CA ASN A 515 -9.29 19.69 -23.29
C ASN A 515 -8.04 20.29 -22.68
N ILE A 516 -8.19 21.43 -21.99
CA ILE A 516 -7.17 21.94 -21.10
C ILE A 516 -7.62 21.63 -19.67
N LYS A 517 -6.87 20.77 -18.97
CA LYS A 517 -7.15 20.35 -17.60
C LYS A 517 -6.06 20.82 -16.66
N GLY A 518 -6.41 21.07 -15.40
CA GLY A 518 -5.44 21.37 -14.35
C GLY A 518 -5.81 20.77 -13.01
N LYS A 519 -4.83 20.60 -12.13
CA LYS A 519 -5.04 20.18 -10.74
C LYS A 519 -5.03 21.38 -9.82
N PHE A 520 -5.98 21.40 -8.89
CA PHE A 520 -6.21 22.49 -7.97
C PHE A 520 -6.35 21.95 -6.55
N LYS A 521 -5.77 22.64 -5.58
CA LYS A 521 -5.92 22.32 -4.17
C LYS A 521 -6.55 23.49 -3.44
N ASN A 522 -7.43 23.17 -2.51
CA ASN A 522 -7.85 24.09 -1.48
C ASN A 522 -6.93 24.00 -0.27
N ILE A 523 -6.09 25.01 -0.14
CA ILE A 523 -5.22 25.20 1.02
C ILE A 523 -5.81 26.20 2.02
N GLY A 524 -6.91 26.83 1.65
CA GLY A 524 -7.75 27.63 2.52
C GLY A 524 -8.35 26.85 3.69
N ASN A 525 -8.43 27.56 4.81
CA ASN A 525 -9.37 27.37 5.91
C ASN A 525 -10.79 27.04 5.44
N ASN A 526 -11.22 27.71 4.36
CA ASN A 526 -12.50 27.46 3.74
C ASN A 526 -12.35 26.44 2.63
N ALA A 527 -13.28 25.47 2.55
CA ALA A 527 -13.57 24.78 1.30
C ALA A 527 -13.52 25.79 0.12
N LEU A 528 -12.70 25.57 -0.92
CA LEU A 528 -12.74 26.42 -2.12
C LEU A 528 -14.01 26.10 -2.89
N THR A 529 -14.63 27.14 -3.45
CA THR A 529 -15.91 27.04 -4.15
C THR A 529 -15.90 27.69 -5.52
N SER A 530 -15.10 28.73 -5.69
CA SER A 530 -14.81 29.28 -6.99
C SER A 530 -13.41 29.83 -7.02
N PHE A 531 -12.89 29.91 -8.22
CA PHE A 531 -11.73 30.71 -8.53
C PHE A 531 -11.72 30.89 -10.04
N THR A 532 -11.26 32.03 -10.51
CA THR A 532 -11.13 32.27 -11.94
C THR A 532 -9.81 31.71 -12.39
N ILE A 533 -9.85 30.71 -13.25
CA ILE A 533 -8.72 30.24 -14.03
C ILE A 533 -8.62 31.15 -15.26
N LYS A 534 -7.79 32.18 -15.16
CA LYS A 534 -7.40 32.95 -16.34
C LYS A 534 -6.29 32.21 -17.04
N TYR A 535 -6.29 32.26 -18.37
CA TYR A 535 -5.24 31.62 -19.14
C TYR A 535 -4.96 32.34 -20.45
N LYS A 536 -3.75 32.15 -20.94
CA LYS A 536 -3.27 32.63 -22.23
C LYS A 536 -2.84 31.42 -23.05
N ILE A 537 -3.18 31.45 -24.33
CA ILE A 537 -2.59 30.56 -25.33
C ILE A 537 -1.71 31.45 -26.22
N ASN A 538 -0.40 31.19 -26.25
CA ASN A 538 0.58 31.97 -27.00
C ASN A 538 0.51 33.48 -26.72
N GLY A 539 0.40 33.84 -25.44
CA GLY A 539 0.29 35.23 -24.98
C GLY A 539 -1.06 35.90 -25.24
N VAL A 540 -1.96 35.29 -26.03
CA VAL A 540 -3.32 35.77 -26.28
C VAL A 540 -4.22 35.35 -25.13
N GLU A 541 -4.75 36.34 -24.42
CA GLU A 541 -5.70 36.12 -23.33
C GLU A 541 -6.95 35.43 -23.85
N GLN A 542 -7.21 34.26 -23.28
CA GLN A 542 -8.39 33.48 -23.59
C GLN A 542 -9.55 33.96 -22.72
N THR A 543 -10.74 33.54 -23.10
CA THR A 543 -11.91 33.77 -22.25
C THR A 543 -11.68 33.05 -20.91
N PRO A 544 -11.67 33.75 -19.76
CA PRO A 544 -11.42 33.14 -18.47
C PRO A 544 -12.40 32.01 -18.16
N PHE A 545 -11.90 30.93 -17.54
CA PHE A 545 -12.75 29.86 -17.04
C PHE A 545 -12.93 30.05 -15.55
N THR A 546 -14.17 30.13 -15.11
CA THR A 546 -14.45 30.15 -13.68
C THR A 546 -14.61 28.72 -13.20
N CYS A 547 -13.65 28.21 -12.42
CA CYS A 547 -13.84 26.98 -11.66
C CYS A 547 -14.95 27.23 -10.65
N THR A 548 -15.85 26.27 -10.57
CA THR A 548 -16.96 26.28 -9.64
C THR A 548 -17.05 24.98 -8.83
N GLU A 549 -16.06 24.06 -8.89
CA GLU A 549 -16.08 22.80 -8.13
C GLU A 549 -15.60 22.97 -6.69
N THR A 550 -16.25 22.26 -5.75
CA THR A 550 -15.82 22.27 -4.35
C THR A 550 -14.58 21.43 -4.18
N ILE A 551 -13.61 22.05 -3.54
CA ILE A 551 -12.41 21.41 -3.08
C ILE A 551 -12.47 21.62 -1.56
N LEU A 552 -12.88 20.59 -0.81
CA LEU A 552 -12.83 20.59 0.66
C LEU A 552 -11.49 21.11 1.12
N THR A 553 -11.42 21.66 2.32
CA THR A 553 -10.10 21.88 2.90
C THR A 553 -9.29 20.61 2.70
N ASP A 554 -8.13 20.78 2.06
CA ASP A 554 -7.20 19.73 1.68
C ASP A 554 -7.62 18.78 0.57
N GLU A 555 -8.78 18.98 -0.07
CA GLU A 555 -9.12 18.25 -1.29
C GLU A 555 -8.24 18.73 -2.45
N VAL A 556 -8.00 17.82 -3.40
CA VAL A 556 -7.31 18.09 -4.66
C VAL A 556 -8.23 17.64 -5.78
N ARG A 557 -8.39 18.49 -6.79
CA ARG A 557 -9.35 18.27 -7.84
C ARG A 557 -8.76 18.59 -9.21
N GLU A 558 -8.98 17.69 -10.15
CA GLU A 558 -8.61 17.90 -11.54
C GLU A 558 -9.80 18.47 -12.30
N ILE A 559 -9.58 19.57 -13.01
CA ILE A 559 -10.63 20.40 -13.61
C ILE A 559 -10.26 20.69 -15.05
N ALA A 560 -11.15 20.32 -15.96
CA ALA A 560 -11.10 20.77 -17.35
C ALA A 560 -11.61 22.21 -17.44
N PHE A 561 -10.70 23.16 -17.67
CA PHE A 561 -11.02 24.58 -17.76
C PHE A 561 -11.11 25.10 -19.21
N ALA A 562 -10.80 24.27 -20.20
CA ALA A 562 -11.20 24.50 -21.58
C ALA A 562 -11.49 23.15 -22.25
N THR A 563 -12.39 23.15 -23.24
CA THR A 563 -12.77 21.94 -23.99
C THR A 563 -12.79 22.25 -25.48
N ASP A 564 -12.59 21.21 -26.29
CA ASP A 564 -12.59 21.28 -27.75
C ASP A 564 -11.65 22.36 -28.35
N VAL A 565 -10.57 22.66 -27.63
CA VAL A 565 -9.57 23.65 -28.03
C VAL A 565 -8.79 23.09 -29.21
N THR A 566 -8.71 23.88 -30.27
CA THR A 566 -7.83 23.60 -31.41
C THR A 566 -6.63 24.52 -31.32
N PHE A 567 -5.47 24.00 -31.72
CA PHE A 567 -4.22 24.73 -31.70
C PHE A 567 -3.72 24.89 -33.13
N SER A 568 -3.28 26.10 -33.48
CA SER A 568 -2.55 26.33 -34.72
C SER A 568 -1.21 25.58 -34.69
N THR A 569 -0.71 25.16 -35.84
CA THR A 569 0.62 24.54 -35.95
C THR A 569 1.72 25.46 -35.40
N GLY A 570 2.67 24.89 -34.66
CA GLY A 570 3.80 25.60 -34.05
C GLY A 570 3.86 25.45 -32.53
N ASP A 571 4.72 26.26 -31.91
CA ASP A 571 4.85 26.33 -30.44
C ASP A 571 3.55 26.79 -29.79
N ILE A 572 3.16 26.10 -28.71
CA ILE A 572 2.00 26.38 -27.89
C ILE A 572 2.44 26.59 -26.44
N GLU A 573 2.27 27.81 -25.92
CA GLU A 573 2.39 28.11 -24.50
C GLU A 573 0.98 28.27 -23.91
N ILE A 574 0.68 27.48 -22.88
CA ILE A 574 -0.50 27.66 -22.04
C ILE A 574 -0.01 28.14 -20.67
N LEU A 575 -0.26 29.41 -20.38
CA LEU A 575 -0.05 30.00 -19.06
C LEU A 575 -1.41 30.18 -18.42
N ALA A 576 -1.65 29.56 -17.27
CA ALA A 576 -2.91 29.66 -16.56
C ALA A 576 -2.66 30.01 -15.09
N TRP A 577 -3.50 30.85 -14.52
CA TRP A 577 -3.41 31.20 -13.12
C TRP A 577 -4.80 31.29 -12.51
N THR A 578 -4.88 30.94 -11.25
CA THR A 578 -6.04 31.18 -10.43
C THR A 578 -5.99 32.61 -9.93
N GLU A 579 -7.16 33.19 -9.79
CA GLU A 579 -7.34 34.44 -9.10
C GLU A 579 -8.72 34.41 -8.48
N SER A 580 -8.90 35.32 -7.54
CA SER A 580 -10.21 35.50 -6.95
C SER A 580 -10.75 34.20 -6.29
N PRO A 581 -9.98 33.40 -5.50
CA PRO A 581 -10.56 32.29 -4.74
C PRO A 581 -11.71 32.80 -3.89
N ASN A 582 -12.88 32.21 -4.10
CA ASN A 582 -14.12 32.64 -3.49
C ASN A 582 -14.37 34.16 -3.70
N GLY A 583 -13.92 34.74 -4.82
CA GLY A 583 -14.05 36.16 -5.17
C GLY A 583 -13.15 37.13 -4.39
N SER A 584 -12.33 36.61 -3.47
CA SER A 584 -11.39 37.37 -2.65
C SER A 584 -10.01 37.36 -3.28
N ILE A 585 -9.18 38.35 -2.94
CA ILE A 585 -7.76 38.24 -3.28
C ILE A 585 -7.25 36.92 -2.70
N ASP A 586 -6.58 36.14 -3.54
CA ASP A 586 -5.90 34.96 -3.06
C ASP A 586 -4.90 35.41 -1.99
N GLU A 587 -5.04 34.84 -0.80
CA GLU A 587 -4.23 35.25 0.34
C GLU A 587 -2.76 34.79 0.21
N ASN A 588 -2.48 33.96 -0.81
CA ASN A 588 -1.16 33.53 -1.23
C ASN A 588 -0.98 33.53 -2.77
N PRO A 589 -0.88 34.71 -3.43
CA PRO A 589 -0.80 34.79 -4.89
C PRO A 589 0.42 34.11 -5.54
N ALA A 590 1.37 33.62 -4.74
CA ALA A 590 2.58 32.99 -5.21
C ALA A 590 2.35 31.57 -5.77
N ASP A 591 1.24 30.90 -5.44
CA ASP A 591 0.93 29.54 -5.88
C ASP A 591 -0.30 29.40 -6.78
N ASP A 592 -0.75 30.53 -7.31
CA ASP A 592 -1.86 30.62 -8.24
C ASP A 592 -1.53 30.16 -9.66
N THR A 593 -0.26 30.10 -10.07
CA THR A 593 0.11 30.06 -11.50
C THR A 593 0.75 28.74 -11.94
N ALA A 594 0.20 28.15 -13.00
CA ALA A 594 0.76 27.01 -13.72
C ALA A 594 1.05 27.35 -15.19
N ARG A 595 2.06 26.70 -15.78
CA ARG A 595 2.41 26.88 -17.20
C ARG A 595 2.79 25.55 -17.85
N VAL A 596 2.52 25.41 -19.14
CA VAL A 596 3.02 24.32 -19.97
C VAL A 596 3.37 24.83 -21.37
N SER A 597 4.45 24.32 -21.94
CA SER A 597 4.86 24.57 -23.33
C SER A 597 4.79 23.26 -24.10
N LEU A 598 4.15 23.28 -25.26
CA LEU A 598 3.84 22.14 -26.12
C LEU A 598 4.12 22.51 -27.58
N PHE A 599 4.07 21.52 -28.48
CA PHE A 599 4.17 21.75 -29.92
C PHE A 599 2.96 21.12 -30.63
N CYS A 600 2.32 21.90 -31.50
CA CYS A 600 1.20 21.44 -32.31
C CYS A 600 1.64 21.22 -33.76
N CYS A 601 1.44 20.01 -34.27
CA CYS A 601 1.73 19.64 -35.65
C CYS A 601 0.47 19.66 -36.51
N SER A 602 0.60 19.72 -37.84
CA SER A 602 -0.55 19.62 -38.75
C SER A 602 -1.14 18.20 -38.78
N ALA A 603 -0.26 17.20 -38.74
CA ALA A 603 -0.57 15.77 -38.62
C ALA A 603 0.65 15.02 -38.07
N GLY A 604 0.45 13.80 -37.59
CA GLY A 604 1.54 12.86 -37.28
C GLY A 604 1.96 12.06 -38.52
N TYR A 605 3.16 11.48 -38.48
CA TYR A 605 3.74 10.79 -39.63
C TYR A 605 3.25 9.35 -39.76
N ALA A 606 2.91 8.96 -41.00
CA ALA A 606 2.54 7.59 -41.36
C ALA A 606 2.77 7.36 -42.86
N GLY A 607 3.30 6.20 -43.23
CA GLY A 607 3.59 5.82 -44.61
C GLY A 607 5.04 6.04 -45.03
N THR A 608 5.27 6.09 -46.34
CA THR A 608 6.61 6.17 -46.93
C THR A 608 6.97 7.60 -47.30
N TYR A 609 8.17 8.03 -46.92
CA TYR A 609 8.75 9.32 -47.25
C TYR A 609 10.13 9.13 -47.88
N THR A 610 10.45 9.90 -48.91
CA THR A 610 11.78 9.93 -49.51
C THR A 610 12.67 10.94 -48.80
N ILE A 611 13.96 10.65 -48.74
CA ILE A 611 15.01 11.62 -48.43
C ILE A 611 15.74 11.93 -49.72
N ASP A 612 15.45 13.06 -50.34
CA ASP A 612 16.02 13.49 -51.61
C ASP A 612 16.40 14.96 -51.53
N SER A 613 17.71 15.21 -51.46
CA SER A 613 18.31 16.55 -51.38
C SER A 613 18.00 17.43 -52.60
N SER A 614 17.60 16.85 -53.73
CA SER A 614 17.19 17.58 -54.93
C SER A 614 15.75 18.12 -54.88
N GLN A 615 14.94 17.64 -53.92
CA GLN A 615 13.56 18.06 -53.70
C GLN A 615 13.44 18.79 -52.35
N PRO A 616 12.61 19.83 -52.24
CA PRO A 616 12.37 20.50 -50.96
C PRO A 616 11.67 19.56 -49.95
N THR A 617 11.79 19.88 -48.66
CA THR A 617 11.01 19.24 -47.60
C THR A 617 9.54 19.62 -47.73
N ALA A 618 8.74 18.75 -48.36
CA ALA A 618 7.31 18.94 -48.61
C ALA A 618 6.63 17.63 -49.04
N GLY A 619 5.35 17.48 -48.73
CA GLY A 619 4.55 16.32 -49.15
C GLY A 619 5.12 15.02 -48.59
N THR A 620 5.59 14.14 -49.47
CA THR A 620 6.19 12.84 -49.12
C THR A 620 7.72 12.85 -49.20
N ASN A 621 8.35 14.03 -49.20
CA ASN A 621 9.81 14.16 -49.27
C ASN A 621 10.38 15.01 -48.12
N PHE A 622 11.54 14.61 -47.62
CA PHE A 622 12.43 15.45 -46.80
C PHE A 622 13.72 15.73 -47.57
N ASN A 623 14.27 16.92 -47.40
CA ASN A 623 15.51 17.34 -48.05
C ASN A 623 16.75 16.69 -47.42
N SER A 624 16.68 16.32 -46.14
CA SER A 624 17.78 15.67 -45.40
C SER A 624 17.24 14.62 -44.41
N VAL A 625 18.12 13.74 -43.94
CA VAL A 625 17.76 12.75 -42.89
C VAL A 625 17.50 13.44 -41.56
N GLU A 626 18.25 14.50 -41.26
CA GLU A 626 18.08 15.31 -40.05
C GLU A 626 16.71 15.99 -40.03
N ASP A 627 16.28 16.58 -41.15
CA ASP A 627 14.93 17.18 -41.31
C ASP A 627 13.84 16.16 -40.99
N ALA A 628 13.98 14.93 -41.49
CA ALA A 628 13.03 13.85 -41.28
C ALA A 628 12.97 13.46 -39.79
N VAL A 629 14.13 13.21 -39.16
CA VAL A 629 14.20 12.77 -37.77
C VAL A 629 13.71 13.86 -36.82
N ILE A 630 14.11 15.12 -37.00
CA ILE A 630 13.61 16.24 -36.19
C ILE A 630 12.09 16.37 -36.32
N SER A 631 11.57 16.27 -37.56
CA SER A 631 10.14 16.40 -37.81
C SER A 631 9.34 15.26 -37.15
N ILE A 632 9.83 14.02 -37.25
CA ILE A 632 9.17 12.86 -36.66
C ILE A 632 9.29 12.86 -35.14
N LEU A 633 10.43 13.24 -34.55
CA LEU A 633 10.57 13.42 -33.10
C LEU A 633 9.61 14.48 -32.56
N THR A 634 9.41 15.56 -33.32
CA THR A 634 8.55 16.67 -32.92
C THR A 634 7.06 16.34 -33.06
N CYS A 635 6.66 15.66 -34.14
CA CYS A 635 5.25 15.41 -34.47
C CYS A 635 4.77 13.98 -34.23
N GLY A 636 5.66 13.08 -33.82
CA GLY A 636 5.33 11.68 -33.58
C GLY A 636 4.82 10.91 -34.80
N MET A 637 4.52 9.65 -34.56
CA MET A 637 4.05 8.68 -35.55
C MET A 637 2.62 8.26 -35.23
N THR A 638 1.75 8.27 -36.24
CA THR A 638 0.36 7.79 -36.14
C THR A 638 0.15 6.45 -36.87
N GLY A 639 1.19 5.97 -37.55
CA GLY A 639 1.26 4.69 -38.23
C GLY A 639 2.74 4.30 -38.47
N PRO A 640 3.03 3.14 -39.09
CA PRO A 640 4.39 2.78 -39.46
C PRO A 640 4.96 3.79 -40.47
N VAL A 641 6.23 4.15 -40.31
CA VAL A 641 6.93 5.11 -41.18
C VAL A 641 8.11 4.41 -41.85
N VAL A 642 8.29 4.66 -43.14
CA VAL A 642 9.45 4.22 -43.92
C VAL A 642 10.15 5.45 -44.52
N LEU A 643 11.43 5.64 -44.20
CA LEU A 643 12.29 6.64 -44.83
C LEU A 643 13.13 5.95 -45.91
N GLU A 644 12.88 6.30 -47.18
CA GLU A 644 13.62 5.83 -48.34
C GLU A 644 14.75 6.81 -48.71
N LEU A 645 15.98 6.36 -48.59
CA LEU A 645 17.18 7.13 -48.94
C LEU A 645 17.40 7.11 -50.46
N VAL A 646 17.40 8.28 -51.10
CA VAL A 646 17.50 8.43 -52.56
C VAL A 646 18.88 8.90 -53.03
N ASP A 647 19.53 9.76 -52.24
CA ASP A 647 20.85 10.30 -52.54
C ASP A 647 21.92 9.21 -52.36
N SER A 648 22.98 9.28 -53.15
CA SER A 648 24.09 8.31 -53.02
C SER A 648 24.92 8.50 -51.76
N LEU A 649 24.87 9.69 -51.13
CA LEU A 649 25.70 10.06 -50.00
C LEU A 649 24.95 10.99 -49.04
N TYR A 650 24.96 10.65 -47.76
CA TYR A 650 24.53 11.49 -46.64
C TYR A 650 25.71 11.69 -45.69
N GLN A 651 26.00 12.94 -45.32
CA GLN A 651 27.10 13.29 -44.43
C GLN A 651 26.58 13.86 -43.11
N GLY A 652 27.25 13.51 -42.01
CA GLY A 652 26.94 13.97 -40.65
C GLY A 652 26.55 12.83 -39.71
N SER A 653 26.58 13.09 -38.41
CA SER A 653 26.06 12.17 -37.39
C SER A 653 24.55 12.31 -37.21
N LEU A 654 23.88 11.20 -36.92
CA LEU A 654 22.44 11.13 -36.68
C LEU A 654 22.15 10.53 -35.31
N ILE A 655 21.27 11.16 -34.54
CA ILE A 655 20.75 10.63 -33.28
C ILE A 655 19.25 10.41 -33.43
N ILE A 656 18.78 9.19 -33.14
CA ILE A 656 17.36 8.85 -33.08
C ILE A 656 17.03 8.49 -31.63
N GLY A 657 16.30 9.39 -30.98
CA GLY A 657 15.80 9.21 -29.62
C GLY A 657 14.47 8.47 -29.55
N ASP A 658 13.79 8.56 -28.40
CA ASP A 658 12.41 8.10 -28.26
C ASP A 658 11.46 8.97 -29.11
N ILE A 659 10.68 8.33 -29.99
CA ILE A 659 9.74 9.00 -30.89
C ILE A 659 8.32 8.73 -30.38
N PRO A 660 7.50 9.77 -30.13
CA PRO A 660 6.11 9.60 -29.73
C PRO A 660 5.33 8.74 -30.72
N GLY A 661 4.65 7.71 -30.23
CA GLY A 661 3.81 6.82 -31.04
C GLY A 661 4.52 5.60 -31.64
N LEU A 662 5.82 5.42 -31.39
CA LEU A 662 6.51 4.16 -31.68
C LEU A 662 5.85 2.99 -30.94
N SER A 663 5.75 1.86 -31.62
CA SER A 663 5.27 0.61 -31.03
C SER A 663 5.64 -0.57 -31.93
N PRO A 664 5.44 -1.83 -31.49
CA PRO A 664 5.61 -3.00 -32.36
C PRO A 664 4.74 -2.98 -33.63
N THR A 665 3.74 -2.10 -33.73
CA THR A 665 2.92 -1.89 -34.93
C THR A 665 3.36 -0.65 -35.72
N ASN A 666 3.70 0.45 -35.03
CA ASN A 666 4.16 1.69 -35.62
C ASN A 666 5.69 1.77 -35.54
N THR A 667 6.38 1.02 -36.42
CA THR A 667 7.84 0.99 -36.49
C THR A 667 8.39 2.11 -37.38
N LEU A 668 9.58 2.63 -37.06
CA LEU A 668 10.36 3.47 -37.99
C LEU A 668 11.33 2.57 -38.78
N THR A 669 11.21 2.55 -40.10
CA THR A 669 12.15 1.86 -41.00
C THR A 669 12.98 2.86 -41.79
N ILE A 670 14.31 2.72 -41.82
CA ILE A 670 15.20 3.48 -42.69
C ILE A 670 15.85 2.52 -43.68
N LYS A 671 15.73 2.79 -44.98
CA LYS A 671 16.27 1.94 -46.05
C LYS A 671 16.62 2.72 -47.31
N PRO A 672 17.53 2.22 -48.17
CA PRO A 672 17.67 2.73 -49.53
C PRO A 672 16.37 2.61 -50.32
N GLN A 673 16.11 3.54 -51.23
CA GLN A 673 15.10 3.32 -52.27
C GLN A 673 15.55 2.17 -53.19
N ALA A 674 14.61 1.36 -53.68
CA ALA A 674 14.90 0.23 -54.56
C ALA A 674 15.79 0.66 -55.75
N GLY A 675 16.91 -0.05 -55.95
CA GLY A 675 17.89 0.21 -57.01
C GLY A 675 18.93 1.31 -56.70
N LYS A 676 18.89 1.92 -55.51
CA LYS A 676 19.90 2.90 -55.06
C LYS A 676 20.99 2.24 -54.24
N GLN A 677 22.22 2.72 -54.40
CA GLN A 677 23.35 2.44 -53.52
C GLN A 677 23.62 3.68 -52.69
N VAL A 678 23.60 3.55 -51.37
CA VAL A 678 23.60 4.68 -50.44
C VAL A 678 24.74 4.54 -49.44
N VAL A 679 25.46 5.64 -49.20
CA VAL A 679 26.44 5.76 -48.13
C VAL A 679 25.97 6.82 -47.13
N VAL A 680 25.98 6.48 -45.84
CA VAL A 680 25.80 7.43 -44.73
C VAL A 680 27.13 7.49 -43.99
N GLU A 681 27.74 8.67 -43.90
CA GLU A 681 29.05 8.83 -43.29
C GLU A 681 29.19 10.01 -42.33
N SER A 682 30.01 9.84 -41.30
CA SER A 682 30.38 10.92 -40.38
C SER A 682 31.85 10.82 -39.96
N SER A 683 32.43 11.96 -39.60
CA SER A 683 33.72 12.04 -38.89
C SER A 683 33.58 12.62 -37.48
N ASP A 684 32.33 12.79 -37.00
CA ASP A 684 32.05 13.40 -35.70
C ASP A 684 32.55 12.52 -34.56
N THR A 685 32.47 13.03 -33.34
CA THR A 685 32.91 12.24 -32.18
C THR A 685 31.91 11.11 -31.94
N TYR A 686 32.43 9.90 -31.74
CA TYR A 686 31.72 8.68 -31.34
C TYR A 686 30.89 7.92 -32.37
N PHE A 687 30.15 8.52 -33.30
CA PHE A 687 29.26 7.72 -34.15
C PHE A 687 28.82 8.38 -35.46
N THR A 688 28.32 7.54 -36.37
CA THR A 688 27.58 7.97 -37.56
C THR A 688 26.07 7.93 -37.30
N LEU A 689 25.57 6.86 -36.68
CA LEU A 689 24.19 6.69 -36.24
C LEU A 689 24.15 6.27 -34.78
N GLN A 690 23.45 7.02 -33.94
CA GLN A 690 23.12 6.65 -32.58
C GLN A 690 21.62 6.42 -32.44
N LEU A 691 21.24 5.25 -31.90
CA LEU A 691 19.90 4.98 -31.38
C LEU A 691 19.97 5.14 -29.87
N LEU A 692 19.21 6.07 -29.30
CA LEU A 692 19.36 6.48 -27.90
C LEU A 692 18.05 6.31 -27.14
N ALA A 693 18.02 5.39 -26.17
CA ALA A 693 16.86 5.12 -25.31
C ALA A 693 15.54 4.99 -26.09
N THR A 694 15.58 4.25 -27.20
CA THR A 694 14.50 4.18 -28.19
C THR A 694 14.10 2.74 -28.51
N HIS A 695 13.02 2.55 -29.24
CA HIS A 695 12.52 1.21 -29.55
C HIS A 695 11.84 1.08 -30.91
N ASP A 696 11.64 -0.16 -31.38
CA ASP A 696 10.86 -0.45 -32.60
C ASP A 696 11.41 0.21 -33.90
N ILE A 697 12.74 0.31 -34.00
CA ILE A 697 13.44 0.85 -35.18
C ILE A 697 14.03 -0.28 -36.02
N ILE A 698 13.92 -0.15 -37.34
CA ILE A 698 14.48 -1.05 -38.34
C ILE A 698 15.41 -0.26 -39.27
N ILE A 699 16.69 -0.62 -39.30
CA ILE A 699 17.64 -0.18 -40.33
C ILE A 699 17.80 -1.35 -41.31
N ASP A 700 17.30 -1.18 -42.53
CA ASP A 700 17.34 -2.21 -43.57
C ASP A 700 18.13 -1.71 -44.78
N GLY A 701 19.30 -2.29 -45.02
CA GLY A 701 20.10 -1.91 -46.18
C GLY A 701 19.63 -2.48 -47.51
N SER A 702 18.54 -3.26 -47.55
CA SER A 702 17.97 -3.78 -48.80
C SER A 702 16.81 -2.91 -49.30
N GLY A 703 17.02 -2.26 -50.45
CA GLY A 703 16.03 -1.38 -51.06
C GLY A 703 14.81 -2.11 -51.61
N ASP A 704 14.98 -3.34 -52.09
CA ASP A 704 13.93 -4.16 -52.71
C ASP A 704 13.45 -5.34 -51.84
N GLY A 705 14.05 -5.52 -50.66
CA GLY A 705 13.75 -6.63 -49.75
C GLY A 705 14.40 -7.96 -50.15
N SER A 706 15.34 -7.96 -51.10
CA SER A 706 16.07 -9.16 -51.53
C SER A 706 17.11 -9.64 -50.50
N GLY A 707 17.47 -8.81 -49.53
CA GLY A 707 18.62 -9.03 -48.64
C GLY A 707 19.94 -8.48 -49.20
N SER A 708 19.89 -7.68 -50.27
CA SER A 708 21.01 -6.89 -50.78
C SER A 708 21.57 -5.93 -49.73
N ARG A 709 22.88 -5.68 -49.75
CA ARG A 709 23.56 -4.72 -48.86
C ARG A 709 23.80 -3.40 -49.59
N ASP A 710 22.72 -2.69 -49.93
CA ASP A 710 22.78 -1.47 -50.73
C ASP A 710 23.05 -0.21 -49.88
N LEU A 711 22.98 -0.34 -48.55
CA LEU A 711 23.33 0.71 -47.58
C LEU A 711 24.71 0.46 -46.96
N THR A 712 25.54 1.49 -46.95
CA THR A 712 26.79 1.53 -46.19
C THR A 712 26.71 2.60 -45.10
N ILE A 713 26.98 2.24 -43.84
CA ILE A 713 27.12 3.18 -42.72
C ILE A 713 28.60 3.22 -42.32
N LYS A 714 29.22 4.39 -42.47
CA LYS A 714 30.67 4.57 -42.36
C LYS A 714 31.03 5.65 -41.35
N HIS A 715 32.06 5.41 -40.54
CA HIS A 715 32.76 6.47 -39.82
C HIS A 715 34.09 6.74 -40.52
N THR A 716 34.41 7.99 -40.83
CA THR A 716 35.59 8.35 -41.66
C THR A 716 36.78 8.82 -40.84
N ALA A 717 36.60 9.12 -39.55
CA ALA A 717 37.70 9.53 -38.68
C ALA A 717 38.79 8.45 -38.64
N ALA A 718 40.06 8.87 -38.75
CA ALA A 718 41.23 7.98 -38.79
C ALA A 718 41.84 7.71 -37.40
N SER A 719 41.29 8.31 -36.35
CA SER A 719 41.69 8.16 -34.95
C SER A 719 40.53 8.56 -34.04
N GLY A 720 40.60 8.18 -32.76
CA GLY A 720 39.57 8.50 -31.77
C GLY A 720 38.77 7.27 -31.37
N SER A 721 37.78 7.48 -30.51
CA SER A 721 36.83 6.44 -30.10
C SER A 721 35.54 6.64 -30.88
N HIS A 722 35.11 5.64 -31.64
CA HIS A 722 33.82 5.70 -32.35
C HIS A 722 33.31 4.33 -32.82
N ALA A 723 32.02 4.28 -33.12
CA ALA A 723 31.36 3.18 -33.82
C ALA A 723 30.36 3.74 -34.84
N PRO A 724 30.40 3.31 -36.11
CA PRO A 724 29.41 3.75 -37.11
C PRO A 724 27.96 3.63 -36.63
N ILE A 725 27.62 2.55 -35.91
CA ILE A 725 26.31 2.38 -35.28
C ILE A 725 26.50 2.23 -33.76
N HIS A 726 25.82 3.08 -32.99
CA HIS A 726 25.80 3.09 -31.53
C HIS A 726 24.37 2.90 -31.01
N ILE A 727 24.10 1.79 -30.31
CA ILE A 727 22.83 1.51 -29.64
C ILE A 727 23.02 1.79 -28.15
N ALA A 728 22.40 2.85 -27.66
CA ALA A 728 22.76 3.51 -26.41
C ALA A 728 21.62 3.53 -25.40
N SER A 729 21.97 3.23 -24.14
CA SER A 729 21.12 3.41 -22.97
C SER A 729 21.45 4.74 -22.28
N SER A 730 20.43 5.47 -21.83
CA SER A 730 20.59 6.65 -20.97
C SER A 730 20.53 6.32 -19.47
N GLY A 731 20.17 5.10 -19.09
CA GLY A 731 20.06 4.67 -17.69
C GLY A 731 19.19 3.43 -17.50
N VAL A 732 18.95 3.07 -16.24
CA VAL A 732 18.08 1.93 -15.86
C VAL A 732 16.64 2.21 -16.32
N GLY A 733 16.05 1.25 -17.02
CA GLY A 733 14.72 1.40 -17.64
C GLY A 733 14.69 2.33 -18.85
N GLN A 734 15.86 2.73 -19.37
CA GLN A 734 16.00 3.61 -20.54
C GLN A 734 17.03 3.05 -21.56
N GLY A 735 17.11 1.73 -21.65
CA GLY A 735 17.85 1.05 -22.72
C GLY A 735 17.03 0.98 -24.01
N CYS A 736 17.70 0.71 -25.13
CA CYS A 736 17.01 0.48 -26.40
C CYS A 736 16.30 -0.88 -26.40
N GLU A 737 15.13 -0.98 -27.05
CA GLU A 737 14.40 -2.24 -27.16
C GLU A 737 13.87 -2.53 -28.59
N ARG A 738 13.89 -3.78 -29.05
CA ARG A 738 13.28 -4.19 -30.35
C ARG A 738 13.89 -3.44 -31.54
N ILE A 739 15.23 -3.34 -31.55
CA ILE A 739 15.98 -2.75 -32.66
C ILE A 739 16.39 -3.83 -33.64
N THR A 740 16.22 -3.57 -34.94
CA THR A 740 16.70 -4.45 -36.01
C THR A 740 17.67 -3.71 -36.92
N ILE A 741 18.91 -4.20 -37.04
CA ILE A 741 19.89 -3.75 -38.01
C ILE A 741 20.12 -4.90 -38.99
N LYS A 742 19.78 -4.72 -40.27
CA LYS A 742 19.94 -5.80 -41.26
C LYS A 742 20.38 -5.34 -42.63
N ASN A 743 21.08 -6.22 -43.33
CA ASN A 743 21.50 -6.01 -44.71
C ASN A 743 22.42 -4.77 -44.90
N VAL A 744 23.30 -4.44 -43.95
CA VAL A 744 24.10 -3.20 -43.98
C VAL A 744 25.59 -3.49 -44.15
N ASN A 745 26.32 -2.67 -44.93
CA ASN A 745 27.78 -2.61 -44.90
C ASN A 745 28.27 -1.58 -43.87
N ILE A 746 29.27 -1.91 -43.06
CA ILE A 746 29.73 -1.08 -41.94
C ILE A 746 31.26 -0.95 -41.95
N GLU A 747 31.77 0.28 -41.89
CA GLU A 747 33.21 0.58 -41.84
C GLU A 747 33.53 1.64 -40.77
N ALA A 748 34.40 1.33 -39.80
CA ALA A 748 34.69 2.22 -38.67
C ALA A 748 35.86 3.20 -38.90
N GLY A 749 36.36 3.38 -40.12
CA GLY A 749 37.37 4.39 -40.46
C GLY A 749 38.80 4.06 -40.04
N HIS A 750 38.99 3.50 -38.84
CA HIS A 750 40.23 2.87 -38.37
C HIS A 750 39.97 1.77 -37.34
N ASN A 751 41.00 0.94 -37.13
CA ASN A 751 40.99 -0.26 -36.30
C ASN A 751 41.83 -0.11 -35.02
N GLY A 752 41.68 1.01 -34.31
CA GLY A 752 42.35 1.30 -33.02
C GLY A 752 41.51 0.87 -31.81
N SER A 753 42.11 0.71 -30.63
CA SER A 753 41.56 0.00 -29.45
C SER A 753 40.20 0.45 -28.88
N THR A 754 39.64 1.55 -29.37
CA THR A 754 38.39 2.14 -28.91
C THR A 754 37.34 2.27 -30.03
N THR A 755 37.50 1.50 -31.12
CA THR A 755 36.51 1.46 -32.20
C THR A 755 35.75 0.14 -32.28
N SER A 756 34.47 0.23 -32.64
CA SER A 756 33.64 -0.94 -32.95
C SER A 756 32.89 -0.70 -34.26
N GLY A 757 32.45 -1.74 -34.96
CA GLY A 757 31.50 -1.57 -36.07
C GLY A 757 30.11 -1.22 -35.56
N ILE A 758 29.62 -2.02 -34.61
CA ILE A 758 28.40 -1.74 -33.83
C ILE A 758 28.77 -1.78 -32.35
N PHE A 759 28.42 -0.73 -31.62
CA PHE A 759 28.54 -0.69 -30.16
C PHE A 759 27.16 -0.66 -29.49
N ILE A 760 26.94 -1.49 -28.48
CA ILE A 760 25.70 -1.56 -27.69
C ILE A 760 26.08 -1.29 -26.23
N GLY A 761 25.75 -0.12 -25.68
CA GLY A 761 26.28 0.30 -24.37
C GLY A 761 25.67 1.58 -23.83
N GLY A 762 26.46 2.35 -23.08
CA GLY A 762 26.05 3.63 -22.49
C GLY A 762 26.19 4.80 -23.47
N PHE A 763 25.37 5.85 -23.32
CA PHE A 763 25.32 6.95 -24.28
C PHE A 763 26.53 7.89 -24.30
N THR A 764 27.31 7.96 -23.22
CA THR A 764 28.37 8.99 -23.04
C THR A 764 29.62 8.75 -23.88
N SER A 765 29.92 7.50 -24.24
CA SER A 765 31.00 7.14 -25.17
C SER A 765 30.85 5.69 -25.65
N VAL A 766 31.54 5.33 -26.74
CA VAL A 766 31.51 3.97 -27.32
C VAL A 766 32.38 2.93 -26.58
N THR A 767 32.63 3.15 -25.29
CA THR A 767 33.41 2.25 -24.43
C THR A 767 32.77 2.03 -23.05
N GLU A 768 31.64 2.70 -22.76
CA GLU A 768 30.98 2.65 -21.45
C GLU A 768 29.84 1.64 -21.40
N ALA A 769 29.62 1.05 -20.23
CA ALA A 769 28.52 0.12 -20.01
C ALA A 769 27.16 0.82 -20.07
N GLY A 770 26.15 0.15 -20.62
CA GLY A 770 24.75 0.62 -20.65
C GLY A 770 23.80 -0.38 -20.02
N ALA A 771 22.77 0.11 -19.33
CA ALA A 771 21.74 -0.75 -18.74
C ALA A 771 20.63 -1.06 -19.75
N ASP A 772 20.07 -2.27 -19.70
CA ASP A 772 18.78 -2.62 -20.32
C ASP A 772 18.68 -2.48 -21.85
N ASN A 773 19.80 -2.51 -22.59
CA ASN A 773 19.73 -2.61 -24.06
C ASN A 773 19.33 -4.02 -24.46
N ASP A 774 18.08 -4.20 -24.88
CA ASP A 774 17.42 -5.49 -24.97
C ASP A 774 16.80 -5.75 -26.36
N SER A 775 16.65 -7.03 -26.72
CA SER A 775 15.93 -7.45 -27.94
C SER A 775 16.50 -6.81 -29.21
N ILE A 776 17.81 -6.93 -29.40
CA ILE A 776 18.54 -6.36 -30.53
C ILE A 776 18.84 -7.46 -31.55
N ILE A 777 18.43 -7.23 -32.81
CA ILE A 777 18.66 -8.14 -33.93
C ILE A 777 19.66 -7.50 -34.88
N ILE A 778 20.76 -8.20 -35.16
CA ILE A 778 21.78 -7.83 -36.13
C ILE A 778 21.87 -8.97 -37.14
N ASP A 779 21.38 -8.76 -38.36
CA ASP A 779 21.24 -9.82 -39.36
C ASP A 779 21.84 -9.44 -40.71
N ASN A 780 22.60 -10.34 -41.33
CA ASN A 780 23.15 -10.11 -42.66
C ASN A 780 23.94 -8.79 -42.81
N VAL A 781 24.77 -8.42 -41.83
CA VAL A 781 25.65 -7.23 -41.94
C VAL A 781 27.07 -7.61 -42.38
N ASN A 782 27.77 -6.66 -43.01
CA ASN A 782 29.21 -6.74 -43.29
C ASN A 782 29.97 -5.73 -42.43
N ILE A 783 30.95 -6.15 -41.62
CA ILE A 783 31.74 -5.22 -40.80
C ILE A 783 33.23 -5.36 -41.09
N GLN A 784 33.89 -4.22 -41.34
CA GLN A 784 35.33 -4.15 -41.52
C GLN A 784 35.96 -2.90 -40.87
N LYS A 785 37.29 -2.90 -40.75
CA LYS A 785 38.13 -1.78 -40.32
C LYS A 785 37.76 -1.19 -38.95
N SER A 786 37.61 -2.05 -37.95
CA SER A 786 37.32 -1.70 -36.56
C SER A 786 38.19 -2.50 -35.58
N TYR A 787 38.22 -2.15 -34.30
CA TYR A 787 38.91 -2.99 -33.30
C TYR A 787 38.05 -4.16 -32.83
N ASN A 788 36.78 -3.91 -32.51
CA ASN A 788 35.77 -4.97 -32.40
C ASN A 788 34.77 -4.88 -33.57
N GLY A 789 34.29 -6.01 -34.10
CA GLY A 789 33.20 -6.00 -35.09
C GLY A 789 31.90 -5.55 -34.43
N ILE A 790 31.38 -6.35 -33.51
CA ILE A 790 30.27 -6.00 -32.61
C ILE A 790 30.80 -6.02 -31.17
N TYR A 791 30.48 -4.98 -30.40
CA TYR A 791 30.75 -4.93 -28.97
C TYR A 791 29.49 -4.55 -28.18
N ALA A 792 28.93 -5.49 -27.42
CA ALA A 792 27.87 -5.21 -26.45
C ALA A 792 28.44 -5.17 -25.03
N TYR A 793 28.14 -4.10 -24.30
CA TYR A 793 28.61 -3.87 -22.94
C TYR A 793 27.45 -3.47 -22.02
N GLY A 794 26.87 -4.46 -21.36
CA GLY A 794 25.86 -4.30 -20.33
C GLY A 794 26.43 -3.94 -18.96
N THR A 795 25.57 -3.61 -18.01
CA THR A 795 25.96 -3.50 -16.59
C THR A 795 25.74 -4.83 -15.87
N SER A 796 26.45 -5.09 -14.77
CA SER A 796 26.27 -6.32 -14.00
C SER A 796 24.89 -6.45 -13.34
N ALA A 797 24.28 -5.33 -12.93
CA ALA A 797 22.94 -5.30 -12.35
C ALA A 797 21.84 -5.39 -13.40
N ASN A 798 22.09 -4.81 -14.58
CA ASN A 798 21.14 -4.72 -15.69
C ASN A 798 21.88 -5.10 -16.99
N PRO A 799 22.13 -6.41 -17.22
CA PRO A 799 22.82 -6.90 -18.41
C PRO A 799 21.95 -6.74 -19.65
N ALA A 800 22.58 -6.68 -20.83
CA ALA A 800 21.87 -6.63 -22.10
C ALA A 800 21.24 -8.00 -22.43
N ASN A 801 19.94 -8.08 -22.73
CA ASN A 801 19.26 -9.36 -22.96
C ASN A 801 18.82 -9.51 -24.42
N ARG A 802 18.81 -10.75 -24.93
CA ARG A 802 18.24 -11.07 -26.26
C ARG A 802 18.98 -10.33 -27.39
N ILE A 803 20.30 -10.46 -27.40
CA ILE A 803 21.15 -9.97 -28.49
C ILE A 803 21.35 -11.10 -29.51
N TYR A 804 20.82 -10.92 -30.72
CA TYR A 804 20.86 -11.91 -31.79
C TYR A 804 21.70 -11.40 -32.96
N ILE A 805 22.75 -12.14 -33.30
CA ILE A 805 23.73 -11.83 -34.34
C ILE A 805 23.72 -12.98 -35.34
N THR A 806 23.17 -12.76 -36.54
CA THR A 806 22.95 -13.81 -37.52
C THR A 806 23.41 -13.46 -38.93
N ASN A 807 23.78 -14.48 -39.72
CA ASN A 807 24.07 -14.36 -41.16
C ASN A 807 25.10 -13.29 -41.55
N SER A 808 25.96 -12.85 -40.63
CA SER A 808 26.80 -11.66 -40.79
C SER A 808 28.27 -12.01 -41.06
N SER A 809 28.98 -11.10 -41.72
CA SER A 809 30.41 -11.23 -42.04
C SER A 809 31.25 -10.18 -41.30
N PHE A 810 32.33 -10.63 -40.65
CA PHE A 810 33.23 -9.79 -39.85
C PHE A 810 34.67 -10.03 -40.29
N GLY A 811 35.22 -9.11 -41.09
CA GLY A 811 36.54 -9.31 -41.70
C GLY A 811 36.71 -8.55 -43.01
N SER A 812 37.91 -8.63 -43.59
CA SER A 812 38.21 -8.10 -44.92
C SER A 812 39.34 -8.90 -45.55
N ASP A 813 39.41 -8.92 -46.88
CA ASP A 813 40.59 -9.44 -47.61
C ASP A 813 41.66 -8.36 -47.82
N SER A 814 41.33 -7.09 -47.53
CA SER A 814 42.30 -5.99 -47.52
C SER A 814 42.91 -5.85 -46.14
N THR A 815 44.24 -5.96 -46.04
CA THR A 815 44.98 -5.87 -44.76
C THR A 815 44.72 -4.57 -44.01
N ASP A 816 44.50 -3.46 -44.72
CA ASP A 816 44.23 -2.15 -44.12
C ASP A 816 42.85 -2.07 -43.46
N ASN A 817 41.96 -3.01 -43.82
CA ASN A 817 40.58 -3.07 -43.35
C ASN A 817 40.35 -4.25 -42.38
N PHE A 818 41.40 -4.92 -41.94
CA PHE A 818 41.26 -5.99 -40.95
C PHE A 818 40.67 -5.46 -39.65
N ILE A 819 39.88 -6.32 -39.00
CA ILE A 819 39.48 -6.12 -37.62
C ILE A 819 40.65 -6.50 -36.72
N THR A 820 40.99 -5.67 -35.73
CA THR A 820 42.26 -5.80 -35.00
C THR A 820 42.18 -6.46 -33.64
N GLN A 821 41.01 -6.84 -33.15
CA GLN A 821 40.90 -7.55 -31.87
C GLN A 821 39.82 -8.62 -31.83
N ARG A 822 38.54 -8.27 -32.04
CA ARG A 822 37.43 -9.23 -31.88
C ARG A 822 36.40 -9.15 -32.98
N GLY A 823 35.91 -10.28 -33.46
CA GLY A 823 34.76 -10.30 -34.36
C GLY A 823 33.49 -9.89 -33.61
N VAL A 824 33.14 -10.67 -32.59
CA VAL A 824 32.00 -10.42 -31.70
C VAL A 824 32.48 -10.43 -30.25
N TYR A 825 32.17 -9.38 -29.50
CA TYR A 825 32.47 -9.25 -28.08
C TYR A 825 31.20 -8.91 -27.29
N LEU A 826 30.80 -9.79 -26.39
CA LEU A 826 29.62 -9.60 -25.54
C LEU A 826 30.08 -9.60 -24.08
N TYR A 827 29.82 -8.50 -23.39
CA TYR A 827 30.22 -8.25 -22.01
C TYR A 827 29.00 -7.88 -21.17
N TYR A 828 28.66 -8.69 -20.16
CA TYR A 828 27.40 -8.59 -19.40
C TYR A 828 26.15 -8.62 -20.29
N ALA A 829 25.97 -9.74 -21.01
CA ALA A 829 24.81 -9.97 -21.83
C ALA A 829 24.22 -11.38 -21.65
N ASN A 830 22.90 -11.52 -21.72
CA ASN A 830 22.21 -12.79 -21.51
C ASN A 830 21.27 -13.13 -22.67
N ASN A 831 20.90 -14.42 -22.77
CA ASN A 831 19.97 -14.94 -23.77
C ASN A 831 20.42 -14.58 -25.20
N ILE A 832 21.65 -14.94 -25.51
CA ILE A 832 22.34 -14.54 -26.75
C ILE A 832 22.14 -15.60 -27.84
N LEU A 833 22.07 -15.17 -29.11
CA LEU A 833 22.19 -16.04 -30.28
C LEU A 833 23.28 -15.51 -31.22
N VAL A 834 24.33 -16.28 -31.47
CA VAL A 834 25.35 -15.98 -32.50
C VAL A 834 25.36 -17.14 -33.49
N ASN A 835 24.72 -16.96 -34.65
CA ASN A 835 24.40 -18.06 -35.56
C ASN A 835 24.65 -17.76 -37.05
N TYR A 836 25.23 -18.70 -37.80
CA TYR A 836 25.52 -18.55 -39.24
C TYR A 836 26.38 -17.34 -39.62
N ASN A 837 27.32 -16.94 -38.75
CA ASN A 837 28.24 -15.85 -39.05
C ASN A 837 29.56 -16.34 -39.64
N HIS A 838 30.20 -15.49 -40.45
CA HIS A 838 31.54 -15.72 -41.00
C HIS A 838 32.53 -14.67 -40.46
N ILE A 839 33.45 -15.09 -39.61
CA ILE A 839 34.46 -14.22 -38.97
C ILE A 839 35.83 -14.60 -39.51
N TYR A 840 36.53 -13.65 -40.13
CA TYR A 840 37.77 -13.96 -40.84
C TYR A 840 38.77 -12.81 -40.91
N ASN A 841 40.06 -13.14 -41.08
CA ASN A 841 41.16 -12.19 -41.28
C ASN A 841 41.22 -11.10 -40.19
N LEU A 842 41.33 -11.54 -38.93
CA LEU A 842 41.52 -10.66 -37.77
C LEU A 842 43.00 -10.61 -37.41
N THR A 843 43.55 -9.44 -37.10
CA THR A 843 44.97 -9.30 -36.74
C THR A 843 45.22 -8.34 -35.57
N ALA A 844 45.75 -8.86 -34.46
CA ALA A 844 46.14 -8.07 -33.28
C ALA A 844 47.65 -8.12 -33.03
N SER A 845 48.24 -7.07 -32.47
CA SER A 845 49.65 -7.04 -32.06
C SER A 845 49.87 -6.87 -30.56
N SER A 846 48.83 -6.49 -29.80
CA SER A 846 48.94 -6.14 -28.37
C SER A 846 48.43 -7.20 -27.41
N SER A 847 47.43 -8.01 -27.80
CA SER A 847 46.83 -9.06 -26.97
C SER A 847 46.17 -10.15 -27.84
N THR A 848 45.65 -11.20 -27.20
CA THR A 848 44.92 -12.31 -27.85
C THR A 848 43.73 -11.81 -28.66
N PRO A 849 43.74 -11.94 -30.01
CA PRO A 849 42.55 -11.71 -30.81
C PRO A 849 41.56 -12.87 -30.68
N GLN A 850 40.27 -12.57 -30.76
CA GLN A 850 39.19 -13.56 -30.65
C GLN A 850 38.21 -13.48 -31.82
N GLY A 851 37.74 -14.60 -32.33
CA GLY A 851 36.58 -14.61 -33.23
C GLY A 851 35.33 -14.15 -32.47
N ILE A 852 34.90 -14.94 -31.49
CA ILE A 852 33.76 -14.66 -30.61
C ILE A 852 34.24 -14.70 -29.16
N TYR A 853 33.93 -13.67 -28.38
CA TYR A 853 34.27 -13.59 -26.97
C TYR A 853 33.04 -13.26 -26.10
N LEU A 854 32.72 -14.16 -25.17
CA LEU A 854 31.66 -14.02 -24.18
C LEU A 854 32.28 -13.78 -22.80
N TYR A 855 32.09 -12.59 -22.24
CA TYR A 855 32.62 -12.20 -20.94
C TYR A 855 31.48 -11.84 -19.97
N HIS A 856 31.36 -12.53 -18.84
CA HIS A 856 30.22 -12.36 -17.92
C HIS A 856 28.85 -12.44 -18.63
N SER A 857 28.73 -13.34 -19.60
CA SER A 857 27.57 -13.39 -20.49
C SER A 857 26.95 -14.78 -20.49
N ASP A 858 25.80 -14.92 -19.83
CA ASP A 858 25.18 -16.22 -19.58
C ASP A 858 24.17 -16.59 -20.69
N THR A 859 23.79 -17.88 -20.72
CA THR A 859 22.72 -18.41 -21.59
C THR A 859 22.88 -18.11 -23.09
N ALA A 860 24.11 -18.15 -23.60
CA ALA A 860 24.41 -17.92 -25.01
C ALA A 860 24.26 -19.18 -25.88
N THR A 861 23.77 -19.03 -27.11
CA THR A 861 23.79 -20.07 -28.15
C THR A 861 24.69 -19.63 -29.30
N VAL A 862 25.84 -20.28 -29.46
CA VAL A 862 26.85 -19.98 -30.49
C VAL A 862 26.94 -21.17 -31.45
N MET A 863 26.35 -21.05 -32.64
CA MET A 863 26.29 -22.18 -33.57
C MET A 863 26.42 -21.87 -35.05
N ASN A 864 26.82 -22.87 -35.83
CA ASN A 864 26.92 -22.79 -37.29
C ASN A 864 27.78 -21.63 -37.81
N ASN A 865 28.70 -21.10 -37.00
CA ASN A 865 29.60 -20.02 -37.43
C ASN A 865 30.85 -20.61 -38.10
N ILE A 866 31.41 -19.88 -39.05
CA ILE A 866 32.70 -20.14 -39.68
C ILE A 866 33.70 -19.09 -39.16
N ILE A 867 34.75 -19.51 -38.48
CA ILE A 867 35.74 -18.63 -37.85
C ILE A 867 37.13 -19.03 -38.31
N HIS A 868 37.86 -18.13 -38.97
CA HIS A 868 39.22 -18.44 -39.40
C HIS A 868 40.18 -17.26 -39.48
N SER A 869 41.47 -17.55 -39.64
CA SER A 869 42.51 -16.54 -39.87
C SER A 869 42.51 -15.44 -38.80
N VAL A 870 42.43 -15.86 -37.54
CA VAL A 870 42.51 -14.98 -36.35
C VAL A 870 43.94 -15.03 -35.83
N LYS A 871 44.67 -13.93 -35.98
CA LYS A 871 46.13 -13.91 -35.88
C LYS A 871 46.66 -12.88 -34.89
N TYR A 872 47.50 -13.32 -33.98
CA TYR A 872 48.39 -12.42 -33.24
C TYR A 872 49.72 -12.23 -34.00
N THR A 873 50.22 -10.99 -34.10
CA THR A 873 51.47 -10.67 -34.85
C THR A 873 52.59 -10.12 -33.98
N GLY A 874 52.35 -9.87 -32.69
CA GLY A 874 53.40 -9.43 -31.76
C GLY A 874 54.28 -10.59 -31.27
N THR A 875 55.13 -10.30 -30.29
CA THR A 875 56.11 -11.25 -29.72
C THR A 875 55.95 -11.49 -28.22
N SER A 876 54.81 -11.07 -27.65
CA SER A 876 54.51 -11.16 -26.21
C SER A 876 53.90 -12.50 -25.79
N GLY A 877 53.94 -13.52 -26.66
CA GLY A 877 53.40 -14.86 -26.38
C GLY A 877 51.91 -15.05 -26.61
N TYR A 878 51.15 -14.08 -27.11
CA TYR A 878 49.70 -14.29 -27.33
C TYR A 878 49.41 -15.14 -28.57
N GLY A 879 48.27 -15.83 -28.57
CA GLY A 879 47.72 -16.61 -29.67
C GLY A 879 46.31 -16.16 -30.05
N GLY A 880 45.89 -16.42 -31.28
CA GLY A 880 44.50 -16.22 -31.71
C GLY A 880 43.55 -17.29 -31.15
N HIS A 881 42.34 -16.86 -30.77
CA HIS A 881 41.27 -17.76 -30.32
C HIS A 881 40.06 -17.72 -31.26
N GLY A 882 39.43 -18.87 -31.50
CA GLY A 882 38.19 -18.94 -32.28
C GLY A 882 36.99 -18.47 -31.48
N ILE A 883 36.55 -19.28 -30.51
CA ILE A 883 35.46 -18.97 -29.57
C ILE A 883 36.02 -19.00 -28.15
N GLU A 884 35.75 -17.96 -27.38
CA GLU A 884 36.14 -17.89 -25.98
C GLU A 884 34.96 -17.53 -25.07
N THR A 885 34.87 -18.23 -23.94
CA THR A 885 33.96 -17.92 -22.82
C THR A 885 34.76 -17.66 -21.55
N TYR A 886 34.44 -16.60 -20.81
CA TYR A 886 35.11 -16.21 -19.58
C TYR A 886 34.10 -15.68 -18.56
N TYR A 887 33.99 -16.32 -17.39
CA TYR A 887 32.90 -16.08 -16.42
C TYR A 887 31.48 -16.11 -17.03
N SER A 888 31.28 -16.94 -18.05
CA SER A 888 30.06 -16.97 -18.88
C SER A 888 29.47 -18.37 -18.85
N ASN A 889 28.34 -18.54 -18.18
CA ASN A 889 27.75 -19.83 -17.85
C ASN A 889 26.63 -20.22 -18.82
N ASN A 890 26.31 -21.51 -18.86
CA ASN A 890 25.18 -22.05 -19.63
C ASN A 890 25.22 -21.75 -21.14
N ALA A 891 26.41 -21.60 -21.73
CA ALA A 891 26.56 -21.43 -23.17
C ALA A 891 26.44 -22.77 -23.92
N LEU A 892 25.70 -22.79 -25.03
CA LEU A 892 25.68 -23.86 -26.03
C LEU A 892 26.58 -23.47 -27.21
N ILE A 893 27.69 -24.18 -27.41
CA ILE A 893 28.63 -23.99 -28.51
C ILE A 893 28.56 -25.20 -29.44
N ALA A 894 27.91 -25.08 -30.59
CA ALA A 894 27.68 -26.24 -31.46
C ALA A 894 27.79 -26.01 -32.96
N ASN A 895 28.22 -27.02 -33.72
CA ASN A 895 28.25 -26.99 -35.19
C ASN A 895 29.09 -25.86 -35.82
N ASN A 896 30.06 -25.29 -35.09
CA ASN A 896 30.94 -24.27 -35.64
C ASN A 896 32.11 -24.89 -36.40
N MET A 897 32.60 -24.20 -37.44
CA MET A 897 33.82 -24.52 -38.17
C MET A 897 34.90 -23.50 -37.82
N ILE A 898 35.99 -23.94 -37.20
CA ILE A 898 37.06 -23.07 -36.68
C ILE A 898 38.40 -23.55 -37.23
N TYR A 899 39.17 -22.69 -37.90
CA TYR A 899 40.48 -23.06 -38.43
C TYR A 899 41.45 -21.90 -38.57
N ASP A 900 42.74 -22.18 -38.75
CA ASP A 900 43.75 -21.13 -39.00
C ASP A 900 43.87 -20.07 -37.88
N MET A 901 44.01 -20.52 -36.63
CA MET A 901 44.30 -19.65 -35.48
C MET A 901 45.83 -19.53 -35.31
N GLN A 902 46.37 -18.31 -35.39
CA GLN A 902 47.82 -18.06 -35.46
C GLN A 902 48.31 -17.14 -34.33
N GLY A 903 49.60 -17.17 -34.02
CA GLY A 903 50.20 -16.27 -33.03
C GLY A 903 51.62 -16.63 -32.60
N ASP A 904 52.09 -15.98 -31.55
CA ASP A 904 53.37 -16.31 -30.92
C ASP A 904 53.21 -17.50 -29.98
N GLY A 905 52.23 -17.42 -29.08
CA GLY A 905 51.79 -18.50 -28.21
C GLY A 905 52.67 -18.76 -26.98
N TRP A 906 52.06 -18.76 -25.81
CA TRP A 906 52.71 -19.21 -24.57
C TRP A 906 52.83 -20.74 -24.53
N THR A 907 53.78 -21.19 -23.73
CA THR A 907 53.96 -22.61 -23.37
C THR A 907 52.85 -23.14 -22.46
N SER A 908 52.14 -22.24 -21.76
CA SER A 908 50.96 -22.57 -20.94
C SER A 908 49.70 -22.09 -21.62
N ILE A 909 48.68 -22.94 -21.68
CA ILE A 909 47.37 -22.61 -22.26
C ILE A 909 46.68 -21.49 -21.47
N THR A 910 46.92 -21.40 -20.15
CA THR A 910 46.34 -20.35 -19.28
C THR A 910 46.87 -18.94 -19.59
N GLY A 911 48.02 -18.82 -20.25
CA GLY A 911 48.67 -17.55 -20.61
C GLY A 911 48.28 -17.00 -21.97
N SER A 912 47.33 -17.62 -22.68
CA SER A 912 46.83 -17.28 -24.02
C SER A 912 47.62 -17.85 -25.21
N SER A 913 47.74 -19.18 -25.27
CA SER A 913 48.25 -19.91 -26.43
C SER A 913 47.24 -19.90 -27.60
N MET A 914 47.58 -20.43 -28.80
CA MET A 914 46.57 -20.50 -29.88
C MET A 914 45.52 -21.57 -29.58
N ALA A 915 44.23 -21.26 -29.80
CA ALA A 915 43.16 -22.18 -29.47
C ALA A 915 41.92 -22.04 -30.35
N GLY A 916 41.22 -23.15 -30.61
CA GLY A 916 39.93 -23.14 -31.31
C GLY A 916 38.80 -22.68 -30.39
N ILE A 917 38.54 -23.44 -29.32
CA ILE A 917 37.51 -23.14 -28.33
C ILE A 917 38.13 -23.05 -26.94
N VAL A 918 37.84 -21.97 -26.21
CA VAL A 918 38.38 -21.70 -24.87
C VAL A 918 37.24 -21.47 -23.89
N ILE A 919 37.22 -22.24 -22.80
CA ILE A 919 36.26 -22.08 -21.70
C ILE A 919 37.04 -21.81 -20.42
N ARG A 920 36.91 -20.59 -19.88
CA ARG A 920 37.63 -20.13 -18.68
C ARG A 920 36.65 -19.70 -17.59
N TYR A 921 36.84 -20.23 -16.38
CA TYR A 921 36.09 -19.82 -15.18
C TYR A 921 34.57 -19.79 -15.38
N SER A 922 34.07 -20.73 -16.18
CA SER A 922 32.69 -20.77 -16.65
C SER A 922 32.10 -22.13 -16.34
N ASN A 923 30.81 -22.18 -16.00
CA ASN A 923 30.10 -23.39 -15.58
C ASN A 923 28.99 -23.77 -16.57
N GLU A 924 28.67 -25.05 -16.64
CA GLU A 924 27.52 -25.59 -17.38
C GLU A 924 27.51 -25.35 -18.91
N ASN A 925 28.66 -24.94 -19.47
CA ASN A 925 28.83 -24.77 -20.92
C ASN A 925 28.84 -26.13 -21.65
N LYS A 926 28.11 -26.21 -22.76
CA LYS A 926 27.91 -27.42 -23.57
C LYS A 926 28.57 -27.25 -24.93
N VAL A 927 29.45 -28.17 -25.31
CA VAL A 927 30.20 -28.11 -26.58
C VAL A 927 29.89 -29.35 -27.42
N TYR A 928 29.27 -29.17 -28.60
CA TYR A 928 28.83 -30.29 -29.45
C TYR A 928 29.18 -30.11 -30.93
N PHE A 929 29.67 -31.15 -31.60
CA PHE A 929 29.76 -31.21 -33.07
C PHE A 929 30.51 -30.03 -33.75
N ASN A 930 31.48 -29.42 -33.07
CA ASN A 930 32.33 -28.37 -33.66
C ASN A 930 33.49 -29.02 -34.43
N SER A 931 33.82 -28.47 -35.60
CA SER A 931 34.97 -28.87 -36.42
C SER A 931 36.11 -27.87 -36.23
N VAL A 932 37.22 -28.31 -35.64
CA VAL A 932 38.38 -27.45 -35.36
C VAL A 932 39.63 -27.98 -36.06
N ASN A 933 40.23 -27.19 -36.95
CA ASN A 933 41.46 -27.54 -37.65
C ASN A 933 42.51 -26.41 -37.54
N LEU A 934 43.44 -26.52 -36.60
CA LEU A 934 44.45 -25.49 -36.36
C LEU A 934 45.73 -25.80 -37.15
N PHE A 935 46.16 -24.84 -37.96
CA PHE A 935 47.38 -24.86 -38.77
C PHE A 935 47.87 -23.42 -38.98
N GLY A 936 49.08 -23.24 -39.49
CA GLY A 936 49.67 -21.91 -39.75
C GLY A 936 50.97 -21.66 -38.97
N ASP A 937 51.54 -20.47 -39.14
CA ASP A 937 52.82 -20.07 -38.55
C ASP A 937 52.69 -19.73 -37.05
N TYR A 938 53.64 -20.21 -36.24
CA TYR A 938 53.79 -19.86 -34.82
C TYR A 938 55.24 -19.48 -34.53
N THR A 939 55.45 -18.30 -33.93
CA THR A 939 56.79 -17.71 -33.82
C THR A 939 57.61 -18.21 -32.63
N ARG A 940 56.97 -18.80 -31.61
CA ARG A 940 57.66 -19.33 -30.43
C ARG A 940 57.91 -20.82 -30.56
N SER A 941 59.16 -21.25 -30.38
CA SER A 941 59.60 -22.64 -30.56
C SER A 941 58.92 -23.66 -29.63
N ASN A 942 58.33 -23.21 -28.52
CA ASN A 942 57.62 -24.06 -27.56
C ASN A 942 56.14 -23.66 -27.40
N ALA A 943 55.56 -22.99 -28.40
CA ALA A 943 54.17 -22.55 -28.32
C ALA A 943 53.21 -23.75 -28.21
N THR A 944 52.16 -23.62 -27.39
CA THR A 944 51.09 -24.62 -27.33
C THR A 944 49.98 -24.28 -28.32
N ILE A 945 49.44 -25.29 -29.00
CA ILE A 945 48.29 -25.17 -29.90
C ILE A 945 47.25 -26.21 -29.46
N THR A 946 45.99 -25.80 -29.26
CA THR A 946 44.94 -26.73 -28.81
C THR A 946 43.61 -26.52 -29.52
N SER A 947 42.94 -27.60 -29.95
CA SER A 947 41.62 -27.50 -30.58
C SER A 947 40.56 -26.97 -29.61
N ALA A 948 40.60 -27.40 -28.36
CA ALA A 948 39.72 -26.95 -27.29
C ALA A 948 40.43 -26.98 -25.92
N PHE A 949 40.07 -26.07 -25.03
CA PHE A 949 40.59 -26.00 -23.65
C PHE A 949 39.52 -25.60 -22.65
N LEU A 950 39.53 -26.26 -21.50
CA LEU A 950 38.65 -25.97 -20.36
C LEU A 950 39.50 -25.71 -19.11
N GLN A 951 39.30 -24.54 -18.50
CA GLN A 951 39.82 -24.17 -17.18
C GLN A 951 38.66 -23.96 -16.22
N MET A 952 38.48 -24.89 -15.28
CA MET A 952 37.42 -24.84 -14.26
C MET A 952 37.85 -23.98 -13.07
N LEU A 953 36.90 -23.25 -12.49
CA LEU A 953 37.05 -22.68 -11.15
C LEU A 953 36.87 -23.82 -10.14
N ILE A 954 37.88 -24.15 -9.34
CA ILE A 954 37.67 -25.02 -8.18
C ILE A 954 36.98 -24.13 -7.14
N ALA A 955 35.65 -24.19 -7.06
CA ALA A 955 34.92 -23.59 -5.95
C ALA A 955 35.41 -24.27 -4.66
N GLN A 956 36.16 -23.55 -3.82
CA GLN A 956 36.24 -23.93 -2.42
C GLN A 956 34.84 -23.70 -1.85
N SER A 957 34.28 -24.80 -1.33
CA SER A 957 32.96 -24.97 -0.73
C SER A 957 32.47 -23.83 0.13
#